data_AF-A0A1V6YR88-F1
#
_entry.id   AF-A0A1V6YR88-F1
#
_cell.length_a   1.000
_cell.length_b   1.000
_cell.length_c   1.000
_cell.angle_alpha   90.00
_cell.angle_beta   90.00
_cell.angle_gamma   90.00
#
_symmetry.space_group_name_H-M   'P 1'
#
loop_
_entity.id
_entity.type
_entity.pdbx_description
1 polymer ?
#
loop_
_entity_poly.entity_id
_entity_poly.type
_entity_poly.pdbx_seq_one_letter_code
_entity_poly.pdbx_strand_id
1 'polypeptide(L)'
;MISNILTFSLLAGSAFAVPVESDIEKRIDCPGVHIFGARETTVSPGYGSSSTVVNGLLSAYSGSTAEAISYPACGGQASCGSVSYSNSVAQGIAAVASAVNSYNKQCPSTKLVLVGYSQGGEIIDAALCGGGVPNQGYTNTAVQLSTSAVNMVKAAIFMGDPLYVAGLPYNVGTCAAGGFDARPSGFSCPSASKVQSYCDAPDPYCCNGSNDATHQGYGAEYGAQAIAFVKNSYPTKSSKLPPFPMATHIPNLNTLRRGRGRGRGIGRTEETGFPSGKDRIVQGTDNDASVSRLSAVELGYLEDAYAAVLTPPGSATRRLPIINRGTYARTTAIDQLVARFLGPSSPENTHKKQIISLGAGSDTRVFRLLSSRQTPDFVYHELDFAANTAEKIRAIRSAPILQHALGIDSSDVSLEKGTRVTVSEAGDALHSPSYHVHPVDLRSLSTCSDPAAALPGVETGLPTLLISECCLVYLSPAEAEQVVAFFTQRLFGHGRVVPRSGDGLQEAQVNVAPLGLVLYEPIRPNDAFGRTMVSNLAARGIQLKTLSRYASLEAQRDRFQDQGFGDGQAAADIEFIWKRWVNEDEKERVAGLEMLDEMEEWQLLAQHYCIAWGWRDRDDIAAFSGWKDLEGQRGE
;
A
#
# COMPACT_ATOMS: atom_id res chain seq x y z
N MET A 1 -62.81 -56.47 27.86
CA MET A 1 -64.04 -55.69 27.61
C MET A 1 -63.65 -54.21 27.59
N ILE A 2 -63.93 -53.53 26.46
CA ILE A 2 -64.38 -52.13 26.31
C ILE A 2 -63.60 -51.08 27.15
N SER A 3 -62.59 -50.40 26.59
CA SER A 3 -62.66 -49.11 25.86
C SER A 3 -63.24 -47.95 26.67
N ASN A 4 -62.46 -46.87 26.88
CA ASN A 4 -62.89 -45.52 26.49
C ASN A 4 -61.77 -44.47 26.56
N ILE A 5 -61.70 -43.72 25.46
CA ILE A 5 -60.95 -42.51 25.16
C ILE A 5 -61.69 -41.31 25.78
N LEU A 6 -60.98 -40.26 26.24
CA LEU A 6 -61.25 -38.87 25.81
C LEU A 6 -60.27 -37.84 26.39
N THR A 7 -59.83 -37.00 25.47
CA THR A 7 -58.88 -35.89 25.57
C THR A 7 -59.61 -34.55 25.75
N PHE A 8 -58.83 -33.51 26.08
CA PHE A 8 -58.99 -32.06 25.81
C PHE A 8 -59.29 -31.07 26.97
N SER A 9 -58.21 -30.34 27.31
CA SER A 9 -57.99 -28.91 27.60
C SER A 9 -59.09 -28.01 28.19
N LEU A 10 -58.73 -27.21 29.21
CA LEU A 10 -58.55 -25.73 29.15
C LEU A 10 -58.08 -25.12 30.50
N LEU A 11 -57.34 -24.00 30.37
CA LEU A 11 -57.28 -22.79 31.24
C LEU A 11 -56.27 -22.68 32.42
N ALA A 12 -55.17 -21.97 32.10
CA ALA A 12 -54.66 -20.70 32.64
C ALA A 12 -54.65 -20.41 34.17
N GLY A 13 -53.48 -19.95 34.66
CA GLY A 13 -53.41 -19.02 35.81
C GLY A 13 -52.16 -19.07 36.70
N SER A 14 -51.14 -18.27 36.35
CA SER A 14 -50.27 -17.46 37.23
C SER A 14 -49.33 -18.13 38.26
N ALA A 15 -48.03 -18.06 38.01
CA ALA A 15 -47.01 -17.88 39.06
C ALA A 15 -45.86 -16.97 38.52
N PHE A 16 -45.54 -15.93 39.27
CA PHE A 16 -44.49 -14.95 38.97
C PHE A 16 -43.10 -15.60 39.02
N ALA A 17 -42.30 -15.42 37.98
CA ALA A 17 -40.86 -15.65 38.00
C ALA A 17 -40.15 -14.34 37.65
N VAL A 18 -39.24 -13.93 38.54
CA VAL A 18 -38.36 -12.76 38.38
C VAL A 18 -37.43 -13.02 37.19
N PRO A 19 -37.29 -12.11 36.20
CA PRO A 19 -36.27 -12.27 35.20
C PRO A 19 -34.93 -11.93 35.85
N VAL A 20 -34.07 -12.94 35.98
CA VAL A 20 -32.64 -12.72 36.13
C VAL A 20 -32.17 -12.25 34.77
N GLU A 21 -31.96 -10.95 34.64
CA GLU A 21 -31.30 -10.33 33.51
C GLU A 21 -29.86 -10.85 33.51
N SER A 22 -29.57 -11.82 32.64
CA SER A 22 -28.22 -12.27 32.40
C SER A 22 -27.54 -11.20 31.54
N ASP A 23 -26.81 -10.30 32.20
CA ASP A 23 -25.84 -9.42 31.56
C ASP A 23 -24.77 -10.31 30.87
N ILE A 24 -25.01 -10.59 29.59
CA ILE A 24 -23.95 -11.02 28.69
C ILE A 24 -23.11 -9.77 28.40
N GLU A 25 -22.22 -9.42 29.34
CA GLU A 25 -21.13 -8.51 29.05
C GLU A 25 -20.31 -9.14 27.91
N LYS A 26 -20.42 -8.54 26.71
CA LYS A 26 -19.47 -8.75 25.63
C LYS A 26 -18.08 -8.59 26.23
N ARG A 27 -17.24 -9.62 26.17
CA ARG A 27 -15.81 -9.47 26.51
C ARG A 27 -15.20 -8.47 25.54
N ILE A 28 -15.10 -7.20 25.95
CA ILE A 28 -14.37 -6.17 25.22
C ILE A 28 -12.89 -6.43 25.50
N ASP A 29 -12.15 -6.83 24.48
CA ASP A 29 -10.71 -6.98 24.61
C ASP A 29 -10.06 -5.59 24.56
N CYS A 30 -9.48 -5.17 25.68
CA CYS A 30 -8.93 -3.84 25.87
C CYS A 30 -7.40 -3.86 25.64
N PRO A 31 -6.88 -3.03 24.73
CA PRO A 31 -5.48 -3.06 24.35
C PRO A 31 -4.58 -2.54 25.49
N GLY A 32 -3.31 -2.93 25.48
CA GLY A 32 -2.34 -2.45 26.47
C GLY A 32 -2.13 -0.93 26.39
N VAL A 33 -2.15 -0.37 25.17
CA VAL A 33 -2.00 1.06 24.89
C VAL A 33 -3.07 1.50 23.88
N HIS A 34 -3.64 2.68 24.07
CA HIS A 34 -4.53 3.34 23.11
C HIS A 34 -4.09 4.80 22.89
N ILE A 35 -4.08 5.23 21.63
CA ILE A 35 -3.55 6.53 21.23
C ILE A 35 -4.68 7.39 20.64
N PHE A 36 -4.87 8.59 21.18
CA PHE A 36 -5.76 9.59 20.60
C PHE A 36 -4.96 10.57 19.75
N GLY A 37 -5.35 10.76 18.49
CA GLY A 37 -4.74 11.74 17.60
C GLY A 37 -5.69 12.88 17.23
N ALA A 38 -5.25 14.13 17.28
CA ALA A 38 -6.00 15.30 16.84
C ALA A 38 -5.24 16.08 15.77
N ARG A 39 -5.92 16.29 14.63
CA ARG A 39 -5.39 16.98 13.43
C ARG A 39 -5.33 18.50 13.59
N GLU A 40 -4.74 19.16 12.62
CA GLU A 40 -4.65 20.60 12.47
C GLU A 40 -5.87 21.20 11.74
N THR A 41 -6.01 22.53 11.82
CA THR A 41 -7.10 23.29 11.18
C THR A 41 -7.17 23.04 9.68
N THR A 42 -8.39 22.98 9.14
CA THR A 42 -8.79 22.77 7.73
C THR A 42 -8.58 21.37 7.17
N VAL A 43 -7.92 20.48 7.90
CA VAL A 43 -7.69 19.11 7.45
C VAL A 43 -8.97 18.29 7.60
N SER A 44 -9.22 17.38 6.66
CA SER A 44 -10.36 16.45 6.70
C SER A 44 -10.27 15.51 7.92
N PRO A 45 -11.40 14.93 8.40
CA PRO A 45 -11.40 14.00 9.52
C PRO A 45 -10.33 12.89 9.41
N GLY A 46 -9.65 12.62 10.52
CA GLY A 46 -8.47 11.76 10.60
C GLY A 46 -7.39 12.37 11.50
N TYR A 47 -6.17 11.87 11.40
CA TYR A 47 -5.05 12.31 12.25
C TYR A 47 -4.35 13.59 11.76
N GLY A 48 -4.48 13.96 10.48
CA GLY A 48 -3.70 15.03 9.88
C GLY A 48 -2.19 14.84 10.10
N SER A 49 -1.47 15.90 10.40
CA SER A 49 -0.02 15.90 10.65
C SER A 49 0.36 15.19 11.96
N SER A 50 -0.57 15.02 12.91
CA SER A 50 -0.34 14.19 14.11
C SER A 50 -0.09 12.71 13.77
N SER A 51 -0.46 12.27 12.56
CA SER A 51 -0.25 10.91 12.06
C SER A 51 1.20 10.43 12.17
N THR A 52 2.18 11.32 12.03
CA THR A 52 3.60 10.95 12.13
C THR A 52 3.92 10.32 13.49
N VAL A 53 3.47 10.94 14.58
CA VAL A 53 3.71 10.44 15.94
C VAL A 53 2.74 9.31 16.28
N VAL A 54 1.46 9.42 15.91
CA VAL A 54 0.47 8.36 16.14
C VAL A 54 0.92 7.04 15.50
N ASN A 55 1.33 7.07 14.23
CA ASN A 55 1.79 5.88 13.53
C ASN A 55 3.09 5.35 14.12
N GLY A 56 4.02 6.23 14.48
CA GLY A 56 5.27 5.82 15.14
C GLY A 56 5.05 5.16 16.50
N LEU A 57 4.00 5.56 17.23
CA LEU A 57 3.60 4.94 18.49
C LEU A 57 2.87 3.61 18.29
N LEU A 58 1.98 3.52 17.29
CA LEU A 58 1.37 2.26 16.88
C LEU A 58 2.44 1.22 16.51
N SER A 59 3.50 1.64 15.82
CA SER A 59 4.65 0.78 15.53
C SER A 59 5.54 0.48 16.75
N ALA A 60 5.52 1.33 17.77
CA ALA A 60 6.36 1.18 18.97
C ALA A 60 5.73 0.27 20.03
N TYR A 61 4.40 0.16 20.06
CA TYR A 61 3.65 -0.61 21.05
C TYR A 61 2.79 -1.64 20.32
N SER A 62 3.27 -2.89 20.27
CA SER A 62 2.51 -4.02 19.69
C SER A 62 1.15 -4.18 20.40
N GLY A 63 0.11 -4.50 19.65
CA GLY A 63 -1.28 -4.58 20.13
C GLY A 63 -1.89 -3.25 20.58
N SER A 64 -1.23 -2.11 20.33
CA SER A 64 -1.82 -0.80 20.58
C SER A 64 -2.84 -0.43 19.51
N THR A 65 -3.82 0.38 19.91
CA THR A 65 -4.85 0.90 19.00
C THR A 65 -4.80 2.42 18.99
N ALA A 66 -5.46 3.04 18.02
CA ALA A 66 -5.57 4.49 17.97
C ALA A 66 -6.92 4.92 17.41
N GLU A 67 -7.39 6.09 17.82
CA GLU A 67 -8.54 6.75 17.21
C GLU A 67 -8.33 8.26 17.06
N ALA A 68 -8.93 8.83 16.02
CA ALA A 68 -8.86 10.26 15.76
C ALA A 68 -9.95 10.99 16.55
N ILE A 69 -9.61 12.12 17.16
CA ILE A 69 -10.59 13.01 17.76
C ILE A 69 -11.48 13.58 16.65
N SER A 70 -12.77 13.30 16.75
CA SER A 70 -13.78 13.80 15.81
C SER A 70 -14.27 15.17 16.26
N TYR A 71 -13.82 16.20 15.55
CA TYR A 71 -14.19 17.59 15.77
C TYR A 71 -14.05 18.42 14.48
N PRO A 72 -14.58 19.65 14.39
CA PRO A 72 -14.61 20.41 13.14
C PRO A 72 -13.23 20.70 12.52
N ALA A 73 -12.20 20.94 13.34
CA ALA A 73 -10.89 21.41 12.91
C ALA A 73 -10.99 22.56 11.91
N CYS A 74 -11.72 23.63 12.24
CA CYS A 74 -12.07 24.69 11.30
C CYS A 74 -11.69 26.07 11.81
N GLY A 75 -11.42 27.00 10.89
CA GLY A 75 -11.16 28.41 11.16
C GLY A 75 -12.20 29.34 10.54
N GLY A 76 -13.37 28.82 10.16
CA GLY A 76 -14.44 29.55 9.47
C GLY A 76 -14.53 29.27 7.97
N GLN A 77 -13.67 28.42 7.41
CA GLN A 77 -13.69 28.07 5.99
C GLN A 77 -14.87 27.16 5.65
N ALA A 78 -15.45 27.34 4.46
CA ALA A 78 -16.55 26.49 3.98
C ALA A 78 -16.16 25.01 3.85
N SER A 79 -14.89 24.73 3.53
CA SER A 79 -14.36 23.36 3.39
C SER A 79 -14.39 22.54 4.67
N CYS A 80 -14.50 23.18 5.84
CA CYS A 80 -14.57 22.53 7.15
C CYS A 80 -15.88 22.83 7.89
N GLY A 81 -16.93 23.20 7.15
CA GLY A 81 -18.28 23.40 7.70
C GLY A 81 -18.56 24.81 8.23
N SER A 82 -17.71 25.79 7.89
CA SER A 82 -17.87 27.21 8.25
C SER A 82 -17.93 27.47 9.77
N VAL A 83 -17.47 26.53 10.59
CA VAL A 83 -17.40 26.69 12.05
C VAL A 83 -16.25 27.65 12.37
N SER A 84 -16.52 28.70 13.14
CA SER A 84 -15.48 29.64 13.57
C SER A 84 -14.37 28.92 14.36
N TYR A 85 -13.16 29.46 14.34
CA TYR A 85 -12.03 28.88 15.08
C TYR A 85 -12.38 28.64 16.55
N SER A 86 -12.95 29.65 17.21
CA SER A 86 -13.36 29.59 18.61
C SER A 86 -14.37 28.48 18.90
N ASN A 87 -15.38 28.31 18.03
CA ASN A 87 -16.36 27.24 18.17
C ASN A 87 -15.76 25.86 17.86
N SER A 88 -14.80 25.79 16.94
CA SER A 88 -14.07 24.55 16.63
C SER A 88 -13.23 24.10 17.81
N VAL A 89 -12.53 25.03 18.48
CA VAL A 89 -11.75 24.77 19.70
C VAL A 89 -12.65 24.29 20.84
N ALA A 90 -13.75 24.99 21.13
CA ALA A 90 -14.68 24.59 22.18
C ALA A 90 -15.29 23.20 21.94
N GLN A 91 -15.69 22.90 20.70
CA GLN A 91 -16.18 21.56 20.32
C GLN A 91 -15.08 20.50 20.38
N GLY A 92 -13.86 20.84 19.99
CA GLY A 92 -12.70 19.95 20.07
C GLY A 92 -12.34 19.57 21.50
N ILE A 93 -12.34 20.53 22.43
CA ILE A 93 -12.10 20.27 23.86
C ILE A 93 -13.15 19.30 24.41
N ALA A 94 -14.43 19.53 24.08
CA ALA A 94 -15.52 18.63 24.45
C ALA A 94 -15.38 17.23 23.81
N ALA A 95 -14.94 17.16 22.55
CA ALA A 95 -14.69 15.90 21.84
C ALA A 95 -13.55 15.09 22.47
N VAL A 96 -12.43 15.74 22.84
CA VAL A 96 -11.33 15.11 23.57
C VAL A 96 -11.84 14.55 24.90
N ALA A 97 -12.54 15.37 25.68
CA ALA A 97 -13.09 14.94 26.97
C ALA A 97 -14.03 13.74 26.82
N SER A 98 -14.93 13.79 25.83
CA SER A 98 -15.88 12.72 25.56
C SER A 98 -15.17 11.42 25.16
N ALA A 99 -14.29 11.48 24.16
CA ALA A 99 -13.62 10.30 23.60
C ALA A 99 -12.74 9.61 24.65
N VAL A 100 -11.86 10.38 25.30
CA VAL A 100 -10.88 9.84 26.25
C VAL A 100 -11.56 9.30 27.52
N ASN A 101 -12.56 10.01 28.06
CA ASN A 101 -13.28 9.52 29.24
C ASN A 101 -14.14 8.30 28.93
N SER A 102 -14.83 8.28 27.79
CA SER A 102 -15.66 7.15 27.38
C SER A 102 -14.83 5.91 27.11
N TYR A 103 -13.67 6.07 26.47
CA TYR A 103 -12.73 4.99 26.26
C TYR A 103 -12.16 4.46 27.58
N ASN A 104 -11.71 5.34 28.47
CA ASN A 104 -11.20 4.90 29.77
C ASN A 104 -12.27 4.18 30.61
N LYS A 105 -13.54 4.58 30.51
CA LYS A 105 -14.65 3.88 31.18
C LYS A 105 -14.82 2.46 30.65
N GLN A 106 -14.66 2.25 29.34
CA GLN A 106 -14.76 0.94 28.70
C GLN A 106 -13.50 0.08 28.97
N CYS A 107 -12.33 0.71 28.96
CA CYS A 107 -11.03 0.08 29.08
C CYS A 107 -10.19 0.76 30.20
N PRO A 108 -10.53 0.52 31.48
CA PRO A 108 -9.93 1.25 32.61
C PRO A 108 -8.45 0.93 32.84
N SER A 109 -7.96 -0.20 32.33
CA SER A 109 -6.57 -0.65 32.46
C SER A 109 -5.66 -0.24 31.30
N THR A 110 -6.24 0.21 30.18
CA THR A 110 -5.49 0.63 28.98
C THR A 110 -4.73 1.93 29.23
N LYS A 111 -3.45 1.94 28.83
CA LYS A 111 -2.59 3.12 28.93
C LYS A 111 -2.90 4.05 27.77
N LEU A 112 -3.04 5.34 28.04
CA LEU A 112 -3.47 6.33 27.05
C LEU A 112 -2.29 7.21 26.63
N VAL A 113 -2.21 7.52 25.34
CA VAL A 113 -1.30 8.52 24.80
C VAL A 113 -2.09 9.52 23.98
N LEU A 114 -1.83 10.81 24.17
CA LEU A 114 -2.53 11.88 23.46
C LEU A 114 -1.57 12.59 22.51
N VAL A 115 -1.94 12.79 21.25
CA VAL A 115 -1.11 13.43 20.24
C VAL A 115 -1.92 14.48 19.52
N GLY A 116 -1.46 15.74 19.55
CA GLY A 116 -2.15 16.85 18.91
C GLY A 116 -1.22 17.67 18.02
N TYR A 117 -1.73 18.14 16.89
CA TYR A 117 -1.01 19.02 15.97
C TYR A 117 -1.79 20.32 15.75
N SER A 118 -1.14 21.49 15.88
CA SER A 118 -1.77 22.81 15.74
C SER A 118 -3.01 22.96 16.63
N GLN A 119 -4.20 23.29 16.08
CA GLN A 119 -5.47 23.29 16.81
C GLN A 119 -5.74 21.96 17.54
N GLY A 120 -5.28 20.82 17.02
CA GLY A 120 -5.34 19.53 17.68
C GLY A 120 -4.49 19.44 18.95
N GLY A 121 -3.35 20.14 18.99
CA GLY A 121 -2.53 20.33 20.18
C GLY A 121 -3.28 21.16 21.23
N GLU A 122 -3.80 22.31 20.81
CA GLU A 122 -4.54 23.24 21.67
C GLU A 122 -5.74 22.59 22.37
N ILE A 123 -6.57 21.82 21.64
CA ILE A 123 -7.75 21.18 22.25
C ILE A 123 -7.37 20.08 23.24
N ILE A 124 -6.26 19.37 23.02
CA ILE A 124 -5.79 18.32 23.93
C ILE A 124 -5.10 18.95 25.14
N ASP A 125 -4.27 19.97 24.95
CA ASP A 125 -3.64 20.73 26.04
C ASP A 125 -4.73 21.31 26.97
N ALA A 126 -5.72 22.02 26.43
CA ALA A 126 -6.81 22.56 27.23
C ALA A 126 -7.61 21.47 27.97
N ALA A 127 -7.86 20.32 27.34
CA ALA A 127 -8.58 19.22 27.99
C ALA A 127 -7.77 18.51 29.10
N LEU A 128 -6.47 18.29 28.89
CA LEU A 128 -5.58 17.56 29.80
C LEU A 128 -5.02 18.43 30.92
N CYS A 129 -4.64 19.67 30.60
CA CYS A 129 -3.98 20.59 31.51
C CYS A 129 -4.94 21.62 32.13
N GLY A 130 -6.16 21.75 31.62
CA GLY A 130 -7.13 22.76 32.06
C GLY A 130 -6.72 24.16 31.60
N GLY A 131 -7.00 25.19 32.39
CA GLY A 131 -6.60 26.58 32.13
C GLY A 131 -7.45 27.35 31.12
N GLY A 132 -8.33 26.66 30.38
CA GLY A 132 -9.18 27.26 29.35
C GLY A 132 -8.41 27.81 28.14
N VAL A 133 -9.16 28.42 27.22
CA VAL A 133 -8.68 29.14 26.02
C VAL A 133 -9.44 30.46 25.93
N PRO A 134 -9.14 31.45 26.80
CA PRO A 134 -9.96 32.65 26.98
C PRO A 134 -10.03 33.54 25.73
N ASN A 135 -8.96 33.59 24.91
CA ASN A 135 -8.95 34.29 23.63
C ASN A 135 -9.97 33.72 22.62
N GLN A 136 -10.31 32.44 22.78
CA GLN A 136 -11.33 31.74 22.00
C GLN A 136 -12.68 31.64 22.75
N GLY A 137 -12.84 32.38 23.85
CA GLY A 137 -14.09 32.39 24.62
C GLY A 137 -14.36 31.14 25.46
N TYR A 138 -13.44 30.18 25.52
CA TYR A 138 -13.56 29.00 26.37
C TYR A 138 -12.94 29.28 27.75
N THR A 139 -13.76 29.65 28.73
CA THR A 139 -13.29 30.12 30.05
C THR A 139 -13.24 29.04 31.14
N ASN A 140 -13.67 27.81 30.85
CA ASN A 140 -13.62 26.73 31.82
C ASN A 140 -12.16 26.30 32.05
N THR A 141 -11.63 26.57 33.24
CA THR A 141 -10.25 26.29 33.60
C THR A 141 -10.03 24.90 34.21
N ALA A 142 -11.09 24.13 34.45
CA ALA A 142 -10.96 22.78 34.97
C ALA A 142 -10.27 21.84 33.96
N VAL A 143 -9.60 20.79 34.48
CA VAL A 143 -9.20 19.65 33.64
C VAL A 143 -10.47 18.93 33.20
N GLN A 144 -10.60 18.67 31.90
CA GLN A 144 -11.82 18.09 31.30
C GLN A 144 -11.78 16.56 31.27
N LEU A 145 -10.59 15.98 31.37
CA LEU A 145 -10.42 14.55 31.55
C LEU A 145 -10.73 14.15 33.00
N SER A 146 -11.46 13.06 33.17
CA SER A 146 -11.69 12.44 34.47
C SER A 146 -10.37 12.02 35.12
N THR A 147 -10.33 12.01 36.46
CA THR A 147 -9.13 11.60 37.20
C THR A 147 -8.67 10.19 36.81
N SER A 148 -9.60 9.27 36.53
CA SER A 148 -9.28 7.91 36.06
C SER A 148 -8.59 7.94 34.70
N ALA A 149 -9.10 8.73 33.75
CA ALA A 149 -8.48 8.87 32.43
C ALA A 149 -7.10 9.53 32.53
N VAL A 150 -6.96 10.62 33.30
CA VAL A 150 -5.66 11.31 33.52
C VAL A 150 -4.63 10.35 34.10
N ASN A 151 -5.00 9.47 35.03
CA ASN A 151 -4.09 8.47 35.60
C ASN A 151 -3.57 7.47 34.56
N MET A 152 -4.38 7.22 33.52
CA MET A 152 -4.05 6.30 32.44
C MET A 152 -3.30 6.98 31.30
N VAL A 153 -3.40 8.30 31.15
CA VAL A 153 -2.52 9.08 30.25
C VAL A 153 -1.07 8.97 30.74
N LYS A 154 -0.21 8.39 29.89
CA LYS A 154 1.23 8.20 30.15
C LYS A 154 2.09 9.24 29.45
N ALA A 155 1.65 9.73 28.31
CA ALA A 155 2.31 10.83 27.63
C ALA A 155 1.31 11.64 26.78
N ALA A 156 1.64 12.91 26.56
CA ALA A 156 0.95 13.82 25.68
C ALA A 156 1.97 14.60 24.82
N ILE A 157 1.77 14.61 23.52
CA ILE A 157 2.65 15.24 22.53
C ILE A 157 1.88 16.34 21.81
N PHE A 158 2.37 17.57 21.86
CA PHE A 158 1.78 18.69 21.14
C PHE A 158 2.79 19.26 20.15
N MET A 159 2.40 19.42 18.89
CA MET A 159 3.27 19.94 17.84
C MET A 159 2.65 21.20 17.24
N GLY A 160 3.35 22.32 17.32
CA GLY A 160 2.85 23.60 16.82
C GLY A 160 1.63 24.11 17.59
N ASP A 161 1.55 23.82 18.89
CA ASP A 161 0.42 24.16 19.76
C ASP A 161 0.27 25.69 19.94
N PRO A 162 -0.86 26.29 19.51
CA PRO A 162 -1.16 27.70 19.75
C PRO A 162 -1.09 28.14 21.21
N LEU A 163 -1.31 27.23 22.17
CA LEU A 163 -1.22 27.50 23.60
C LEU A 163 0.22 27.60 24.11
N TYR A 164 1.22 27.28 23.29
CA TYR A 164 2.63 27.35 23.70
C TYR A 164 3.00 28.71 24.30
N VAL A 165 3.59 28.68 25.51
CA VAL A 165 4.24 29.84 26.16
C VAL A 165 5.63 29.42 26.62
N ALA A 166 6.64 30.25 26.37
CA ALA A 166 8.02 29.94 26.73
C ALA A 166 8.22 29.81 28.26
N GLY A 167 9.15 28.94 28.66
CA GLY A 167 9.53 28.76 30.07
C GLY A 167 8.83 27.60 30.81
N LEU A 168 7.93 26.87 30.16
CA LEU A 168 7.33 25.66 30.75
C LEU A 168 8.31 24.47 30.69
N PRO A 169 8.32 23.58 31.70
CA PRO A 169 9.33 22.53 31.83
C PRO A 169 9.22 21.42 30.76
N TYR A 170 8.11 21.38 30.02
CA TYR A 170 7.84 20.41 28.96
C TYR A 170 8.01 20.99 27.55
N ASN A 171 8.50 22.22 27.43
CA ASN A 171 8.71 22.85 26.13
C ASN A 171 9.96 22.31 25.44
N VAL A 172 9.84 22.08 24.14
CA VAL A 172 10.94 21.66 23.26
C VAL A 172 10.93 22.55 22.01
N GLY A 173 12.12 22.88 21.50
CA GLY A 173 12.32 23.73 20.33
C GLY A 173 12.87 25.11 20.69
N THR A 174 12.85 26.01 19.70
CA THR A 174 13.55 27.29 19.72
C THR A 174 12.66 28.50 20.06
N CYS A 175 11.35 28.31 20.23
CA CYS A 175 10.43 29.41 20.50
C CYS A 175 10.67 30.09 21.86
N ALA A 176 10.79 31.42 21.87
CA ALA A 176 10.96 32.24 23.08
C ALA A 176 9.80 33.22 23.36
N ALA A 177 8.81 33.32 22.45
CA ALA A 177 7.71 34.28 22.56
C ALA A 177 6.41 33.63 23.03
N GLY A 178 5.83 32.74 22.21
CA GLY A 178 4.49 32.18 22.38
C GLY A 178 3.60 32.50 21.17
N GLY A 179 2.51 31.74 21.03
CA GLY A 179 1.58 31.81 19.89
C GLY A 179 0.51 32.89 20.02
N PHE A 180 -0.46 32.86 19.10
CA PHE A 180 -1.60 33.79 19.16
C PHE A 180 -2.56 33.49 20.33
N ASP A 181 -2.53 32.26 20.85
CA ASP A 181 -3.33 31.81 22.00
C ASP A 181 -2.47 31.36 23.20
N ALA A 182 -1.24 31.85 23.29
CA ALA A 182 -0.28 31.47 24.34
C ALA A 182 -0.91 31.47 25.74
N ARG A 183 -0.61 30.44 26.54
CA ARG A 183 -1.02 30.38 27.95
C ARG A 183 -0.55 31.63 28.70
N PRO A 184 -1.32 32.09 29.71
CA PRO A 184 -0.90 33.23 30.53
C PRO A 184 0.39 32.93 31.30
N SER A 185 1.16 33.98 31.58
CA SER A 185 2.37 33.85 32.41
C SER A 185 2.03 33.22 33.77
N GLY A 186 2.85 32.27 34.21
CA GLY A 186 2.63 31.52 35.45
C GLY A 186 1.66 30.35 35.33
N PHE A 187 1.15 30.03 34.13
CA PHE A 187 0.38 28.82 33.91
C PHE A 187 1.18 27.57 34.32
N SER A 188 0.48 26.57 34.87
CA SER A 188 1.08 25.29 35.24
C SER A 188 0.12 24.17 34.86
N CYS A 189 0.58 23.23 34.04
CA CYS A 189 -0.18 22.03 33.72
C CYS A 189 -0.08 21.01 34.87
N PRO A 190 -1.19 20.52 35.45
CA PRO A 190 -1.16 19.45 36.45
C PRO A 190 -0.53 18.15 35.95
N SER A 191 -0.55 17.93 34.63
CA SER A 191 0.06 16.78 33.94
C SER A 191 1.42 17.10 33.32
N ALA A 192 2.09 18.18 33.73
CA ALA A 192 3.34 18.67 33.11
C ALA A 192 4.42 17.58 32.89
N SER A 193 4.56 16.63 33.82
CA SER A 193 5.54 15.54 33.70
C SER A 193 5.25 14.53 32.59
N LYS A 194 4.04 14.56 32.02
CA LYS A 194 3.59 13.69 30.93
C LYS A 194 3.62 14.40 29.58
N VAL A 195 3.93 15.69 29.52
CA VAL A 195 3.77 16.51 28.31
C VAL A 195 5.13 16.71 27.64
N GLN A 196 5.12 16.76 26.31
CA GLN A 196 6.11 17.50 25.53
C GLN A 196 5.41 18.35 24.48
N SER A 197 5.71 19.65 24.48
CA SER A 197 5.16 20.62 23.53
C SER A 197 6.26 21.22 22.67
N TYR A 198 6.18 20.96 21.37
CA TYR A 198 7.17 21.33 20.37
C TYR A 198 6.77 22.62 19.66
N CYS A 199 7.63 23.64 19.73
CA CYS A 199 7.44 24.90 19.03
C CYS A 199 8.79 25.57 18.70
N ASP A 200 8.90 26.08 17.49
CA ASP A 200 10.10 26.72 16.96
C ASP A 200 9.83 28.17 16.58
N ALA A 201 10.86 29.01 16.72
CA ALA A 201 10.73 30.45 16.54
C ALA A 201 10.12 30.89 15.18
N PRO A 202 10.36 30.20 14.05
CA PRO A 202 9.75 30.57 12.78
C PRO A 202 8.26 30.21 12.63
N ASP A 203 7.67 29.42 13.53
CA ASP A 203 6.27 28.99 13.41
C ASP A 203 5.28 30.14 13.65
N PRO A 204 4.37 30.43 12.70
CA PRO A 204 3.46 31.56 12.80
C PRO A 204 2.32 31.36 13.82
N TYR A 205 2.01 30.14 14.23
CA TYR A 205 0.86 29.82 15.08
C TYR A 205 1.26 29.67 16.54
N CYS A 206 2.30 28.87 16.84
CA CYS A 206 2.76 28.62 18.21
C CYS A 206 3.83 29.62 18.70
N CYS A 207 4.43 30.40 17.79
CA CYS A 207 5.48 31.36 18.15
C CYS A 207 5.34 32.76 17.51
N ASN A 208 4.26 33.03 16.76
CA ASN A 208 4.10 34.27 15.98
C ASN A 208 5.26 34.56 15.00
N GLY A 209 5.89 33.51 14.49
CA GLY A 209 6.85 33.56 13.39
C GLY A 209 6.18 33.79 12.03
N SER A 210 6.85 33.38 10.95
CA SER A 210 6.40 33.70 9.57
C SER A 210 6.62 32.57 8.56
N ASN A 211 6.91 31.35 9.01
CA ASN A 211 7.23 30.22 8.15
C ASN A 211 6.27 29.04 8.35
N ASP A 212 5.27 28.94 7.47
CA ASP A 212 4.31 27.82 7.46
C ASP A 212 4.99 26.45 7.26
N ALA A 213 6.16 26.40 6.60
CA ALA A 213 6.88 25.14 6.42
C ALA A 213 7.46 24.61 7.74
N THR A 214 7.81 25.50 8.68
CA THR A 214 8.19 25.10 10.03
C THR A 214 6.98 24.52 10.75
N HIS A 215 5.81 25.14 10.62
CA HIS A 215 4.59 24.63 11.22
C HIS A 215 4.23 23.22 10.77
N GLN A 216 4.39 22.91 9.48
CA GLN A 216 4.11 21.59 8.94
C GLN A 216 5.27 20.59 9.14
N GLY A 217 6.41 21.03 9.67
CA GLY A 217 7.66 20.26 9.72
C GLY A 217 7.90 19.44 10.98
N TYR A 218 7.12 19.62 12.05
CA TYR A 218 7.44 19.03 13.37
C TYR A 218 7.43 17.50 13.39
N GLY A 219 6.60 16.87 12.58
CA GLY A 219 6.63 15.41 12.44
C GLY A 219 8.01 14.91 11.96
N ALA A 220 8.62 15.61 11.00
CA ALA A 220 9.93 15.27 10.47
C ALA A 220 11.07 15.66 11.41
N GLU A 221 10.97 16.82 12.04
CA GLU A 221 12.03 17.35 12.93
C GLU A 221 12.06 16.61 14.28
N TYR A 222 10.90 16.48 14.92
CA TYR A 222 10.80 16.00 16.30
C TYR A 222 10.06 14.67 16.47
N GLY A 223 9.50 14.08 15.39
CA GLY A 223 8.72 12.85 15.50
C GLY A 223 9.44 11.72 16.23
N ALA A 224 10.73 11.50 15.93
CA ALA A 224 11.55 10.50 16.59
C ALA A 224 11.77 10.81 18.10
N GLN A 225 11.99 12.09 18.43
CA GLN A 225 12.15 12.53 19.81
C GLN A 225 10.86 12.36 20.61
N ALA A 226 9.72 12.72 20.02
CA ALA A 226 8.40 12.57 20.62
C ALA A 226 8.11 11.09 20.92
N ILE A 227 8.36 10.18 19.97
CA ILE A 227 8.18 8.74 20.18
C ILE A 227 9.09 8.23 21.30
N ALA A 228 10.35 8.67 21.34
CA ALA A 228 11.29 8.28 22.38
C ALA A 228 10.83 8.75 23.78
N PHE A 229 10.27 9.96 23.90
CA PHE A 229 9.70 10.44 25.15
C PHE A 229 8.54 9.58 25.63
N VAL A 230 7.62 9.18 24.74
CA VAL A 230 6.52 8.28 25.12
C VAL A 230 7.06 6.93 25.60
N LYS A 231 8.06 6.35 24.91
CA LYS A 231 8.74 5.11 25.33
C LYS A 231 9.38 5.21 26.71
N ASN A 232 9.99 6.34 27.02
CA ASN A 232 10.61 6.57 28.32
C ASN A 232 9.57 6.82 29.43
N SER A 233 8.43 7.42 29.09
CA SER A 233 7.33 7.67 30.01
C SER A 233 6.56 6.40 30.36
N TYR A 234 6.63 5.38 29.49
CA TYR A 234 6.05 4.06 29.71
C TYR A 234 6.91 2.95 29.08
N PRO A 235 7.97 2.50 29.75
CA PRO A 235 8.81 1.41 29.25
C PRO A 235 8.07 0.08 29.36
N THR A 236 8.09 -0.71 28.28
CA THR A 236 7.61 -2.10 28.33
C THR A 236 8.54 -2.92 29.22
N LYS A 237 8.00 -3.76 30.14
CA LYS A 237 8.81 -4.64 30.97
C LYS A 237 9.47 -5.71 30.08
N SER A 238 10.79 -5.59 29.88
CA SER A 238 11.62 -6.61 29.23
C SER A 238 11.78 -7.82 30.15
N SER A 239 11.30 -8.99 29.72
CA SER A 239 11.75 -10.28 30.26
C SER A 239 13.14 -10.61 29.69
N LYS A 240 14.13 -10.76 30.58
CA LYS A 240 15.48 -11.23 30.24
C LYS A 240 15.45 -12.65 29.67
N LEU A 241 15.83 -12.81 28.41
CA LEU A 241 16.43 -14.01 27.78
C LEU A 241 17.34 -13.51 26.62
N PRO A 242 18.47 -14.17 26.30
CA PRO A 242 19.42 -13.73 25.27
C PRO A 242 18.77 -13.80 23.87
N PRO A 243 19.32 -13.08 22.88
CA PRO A 243 18.54 -12.52 21.78
C PRO A 243 18.14 -13.58 20.76
N PHE A 244 16.84 -13.88 20.73
CA PHE A 244 16.15 -14.44 19.58
C PHE A 244 14.87 -13.61 19.38
N PRO A 245 14.62 -13.02 18.20
CA PRO A 245 13.46 -12.19 17.96
C PRO A 245 12.31 -13.03 17.40
N MET A 246 11.12 -12.95 17.98
CA MET A 246 9.83 -13.24 17.32
C MET A 246 8.91 -12.08 17.73
N ALA A 247 8.74 -11.11 16.82
CA ALA A 247 7.61 -10.93 15.90
C ALA A 247 6.32 -10.54 16.65
N THR A 248 5.55 -9.64 16.08
CA THR A 248 4.10 -9.48 16.24
C THR A 248 3.71 -8.16 15.54
N HIS A 249 2.86 -8.29 14.53
CA HIS A 249 2.03 -7.31 13.83
C HIS A 249 2.47 -6.65 12.49
N ILE A 250 1.61 -6.92 11.49
CA ILE A 250 1.56 -6.56 10.06
C ILE A 250 2.13 -5.17 9.67
N PRO A 251 2.81 -5.02 8.51
CA PRO A 251 3.75 -3.93 8.29
C PRO A 251 3.07 -2.77 7.59
N ASN A 252 3.11 -1.63 8.26
CA ASN A 252 2.76 -0.34 7.68
C ASN A 252 3.83 0.06 6.65
N LEU A 253 3.45 0.21 5.38
CA LEU A 253 4.27 0.52 4.19
C LEU A 253 4.92 1.93 4.19
N ASN A 254 5.15 2.56 5.35
CA ASN A 254 5.54 3.98 5.45
C ASN A 254 7.05 4.25 5.61
N THR A 255 7.92 3.24 5.58
CA THR A 255 9.35 3.51 5.46
C THR A 255 9.66 3.77 3.98
N LEU A 256 9.86 5.04 3.59
CA LEU A 256 10.97 5.52 2.75
C LEU A 256 10.75 6.92 2.12
N ARG A 257 11.37 7.95 2.71
CA ARG A 257 11.87 9.10 1.95
C ARG A 257 12.93 9.87 2.75
N ARG A 258 14.20 9.62 2.45
CA ARG A 258 15.31 10.54 2.76
C ARG A 258 16.16 10.74 1.49
N GLY A 259 16.33 12.00 1.10
CA GLY A 259 17.17 12.48 -0.02
C GLY A 259 16.38 12.75 -1.30
N ARG A 260 16.51 13.86 -2.05
CA ARG A 260 17.42 15.03 -2.07
C ARG A 260 16.67 16.14 -2.86
N GLY A 261 16.78 17.41 -2.49
CA GLY A 261 17.60 18.37 -3.25
C GLY A 261 16.79 19.23 -4.25
N ARG A 262 16.53 20.49 -3.87
CA ARG A 262 15.89 21.55 -4.68
C ARG A 262 16.75 21.94 -5.90
N GLY A 263 16.12 22.11 -7.06
CA GLY A 263 16.61 22.91 -8.19
C GLY A 263 15.54 23.90 -8.63
N ARG A 264 15.86 25.20 -8.62
CA ARG A 264 15.03 26.33 -9.04
C ARG A 264 15.25 26.59 -10.54
N GLY A 265 14.20 26.88 -11.30
CA GLY A 265 14.28 27.43 -12.66
C GLY A 265 12.90 27.80 -13.20
N ILE A 266 12.64 29.10 -13.32
CA ILE A 266 11.46 29.67 -13.99
C ILE A 266 11.76 29.75 -15.48
N GLY A 267 10.88 29.21 -16.32
CA GLY A 267 10.90 29.34 -17.78
C GLY A 267 9.56 28.89 -18.33
N ARG A 268 8.92 29.74 -19.14
CA ARG A 268 7.54 29.62 -19.63
C ARG A 268 7.61 29.34 -21.15
N THR A 269 7.22 28.14 -21.61
CA THR A 269 6.64 27.85 -22.94
C THR A 269 6.28 26.36 -23.13
N GLU A 270 5.08 26.17 -23.72
CA GLU A 270 4.55 25.08 -24.57
C GLU A 270 4.23 23.66 -24.03
N GLU A 271 3.05 23.19 -24.47
CA GLU A 271 2.32 21.98 -24.05
C GLU A 271 3.03 20.68 -24.43
N THR A 272 3.55 19.97 -23.43
CA THR A 272 3.76 18.51 -23.44
C THR A 272 3.40 17.95 -22.07
N GLY A 273 2.70 16.81 -22.05
CA GLY A 273 1.93 16.31 -20.90
C GLY A 273 2.76 16.10 -19.62
N PHE A 274 2.59 17.00 -18.64
CA PHE A 274 3.10 16.79 -17.29
C PHE A 274 2.23 15.76 -16.55
N PRO A 275 2.82 14.81 -15.80
CA PRO A 275 2.05 13.87 -14.99
C PRO A 275 1.23 14.63 -13.96
N SER A 276 -0.03 14.25 -13.79
CA SER A 276 -0.84 14.79 -12.69
C SER A 276 -0.18 14.43 -11.35
N GLY A 277 -0.46 15.20 -10.28
CA GLY A 277 0.06 14.88 -8.95
C GLY A 277 -0.30 13.45 -8.49
N LYS A 278 -1.38 12.87 -9.04
CA LYS A 278 -1.81 11.49 -8.80
C LYS A 278 -0.90 10.47 -9.50
N ASP A 279 -0.48 10.75 -10.74
CA ASP A 279 0.39 9.82 -11.48
C ASP A 279 1.77 9.70 -10.83
N ARG A 280 2.31 10.80 -10.25
CA ARG A 280 3.56 10.76 -9.48
C ARG A 280 3.47 9.87 -8.24
N ILE A 281 2.32 9.81 -7.58
CA ILE A 281 2.09 8.94 -6.43
C ILE A 281 2.08 7.48 -6.88
N VAL A 282 1.41 7.18 -7.99
CA VAL A 282 1.37 5.83 -8.57
C VAL A 282 2.77 5.38 -9.00
N GLN A 283 3.52 6.24 -9.71
CA GLN A 283 4.92 5.98 -10.10
C GLN A 283 5.79 5.66 -8.88
N GLY A 284 5.58 6.36 -7.76
CA GLY A 284 6.32 6.13 -6.52
C GLY A 284 6.09 4.77 -5.87
N THR A 285 5.02 4.04 -6.21
CA THR A 285 4.73 2.71 -5.64
C THR A 285 5.74 1.65 -6.07
N ASP A 286 6.43 1.85 -7.20
CA ASP A 286 7.53 0.98 -7.64
C ASP A 286 8.69 0.97 -6.64
N ASN A 287 8.97 2.11 -5.99
CA ASN A 287 9.99 2.18 -4.95
C ASN A 287 9.64 1.30 -3.73
N ASP A 288 8.37 1.19 -3.37
CA ASP A 288 7.97 0.30 -2.28
C ASP A 288 8.17 -1.17 -2.64
N ALA A 289 7.88 -1.52 -3.89
CA ALA A 289 8.05 -2.85 -4.44
C ALA A 289 9.53 -3.24 -4.52
N SER A 290 10.38 -2.38 -5.08
CA SER A 290 11.83 -2.61 -5.20
C SER A 290 12.49 -2.83 -3.85
N VAL A 291 12.14 -2.01 -2.86
CA VAL A 291 12.68 -2.13 -1.49
C VAL A 291 12.19 -3.41 -0.80
N SER A 292 10.92 -3.78 -0.98
CA SER A 292 10.40 -5.02 -0.41
C SER A 292 11.07 -6.24 -1.03
N ARG A 293 11.34 -6.20 -2.34
CA ARG A 293 12.12 -7.22 -3.04
C ARG A 293 13.55 -7.28 -2.53
N LEU A 294 14.24 -6.15 -2.41
CA LEU A 294 15.62 -6.11 -1.90
C LEU A 294 15.71 -6.66 -0.48
N SER A 295 14.77 -6.29 0.40
CA SER A 295 14.69 -6.86 1.76
C SER A 295 14.55 -8.38 1.74
N ALA A 296 13.67 -8.93 0.90
CA ALA A 296 13.51 -10.37 0.75
C ALA A 296 14.79 -11.06 0.22
N VAL A 297 15.51 -10.40 -0.69
CA VAL A 297 16.80 -10.90 -1.22
C VAL A 297 17.90 -10.89 -0.15
N GLU A 298 18.07 -9.78 0.55
CA GLU A 298 19.10 -9.62 1.60
C GLU A 298 18.93 -10.63 2.75
N LEU A 299 17.70 -11.06 3.01
CA LEU A 299 17.35 -12.05 4.03
C LEU A 299 17.29 -13.49 3.49
N GLY A 300 17.58 -13.70 2.20
CA GLY A 300 17.67 -15.04 1.60
C GLY A 300 16.32 -15.68 1.23
N TYR A 301 15.22 -14.93 1.20
CA TYR A 301 13.95 -15.44 0.70
C TYR A 301 14.02 -15.69 -0.81
N LEU A 302 14.61 -14.74 -1.53
CA LEU A 302 14.72 -14.74 -3.00
C LEU A 302 16.18 -14.70 -3.44
N GLU A 303 16.50 -15.42 -4.51
CA GLU A 303 17.78 -15.31 -5.19
C GLU A 303 17.65 -14.36 -6.38
N ASP A 304 18.24 -13.17 -6.26
CA ASP A 304 18.18 -12.15 -7.29
C ASP A 304 19.37 -11.20 -7.22
N ALA A 305 20.36 -11.43 -8.09
CA ALA A 305 21.57 -10.62 -8.16
C ALA A 305 21.32 -9.19 -8.68
N TYR A 306 20.14 -8.90 -9.23
CA TYR A 306 19.84 -7.65 -9.92
C TYR A 306 19.04 -6.66 -9.05
N ALA A 307 18.34 -7.15 -8.01
CA ALA A 307 17.43 -6.35 -7.19
C ALA A 307 18.10 -5.12 -6.57
N ALA A 308 19.33 -5.26 -6.05
CA ALA A 308 20.06 -4.16 -5.42
C ALA A 308 20.37 -3.00 -6.39
N VAL A 309 20.58 -3.30 -7.68
CA VAL A 309 20.95 -2.31 -8.69
C VAL A 309 19.74 -1.48 -9.15
N LEU A 310 18.55 -2.09 -9.15
CA LEU A 310 17.30 -1.42 -9.52
C LEU A 310 16.58 -0.78 -8.32
N THR A 311 17.11 -0.94 -7.11
CA THR A 311 16.58 -0.28 -5.91
C THR A 311 17.27 1.08 -5.70
N PRO A 312 16.53 2.17 -5.44
CA PRO A 312 17.12 3.49 -5.26
C PRO A 312 18.22 3.52 -4.20
N PRO A 313 19.40 4.11 -4.46
CA PRO A 313 20.49 4.15 -3.49
C PRO A 313 20.07 4.78 -2.16
N GLY A 314 20.45 4.15 -1.03
CA GLY A 314 20.10 4.64 0.31
C GLY A 314 18.66 4.41 0.73
N SER A 315 17.86 3.70 -0.08
CA SER A 315 16.50 3.29 0.27
C SER A 315 16.40 1.85 0.82
N ALA A 316 17.49 1.08 0.85
CA ALA A 316 17.51 -0.26 1.42
C ALA A 316 17.00 -0.22 2.87
N THR A 317 15.89 -0.90 3.13
CA THR A 317 15.25 -0.98 4.45
C THR A 317 14.67 -2.37 4.62
N ARG A 318 15.08 -3.06 5.70
CA ARG A 318 14.53 -4.35 6.08
C ARG A 318 13.02 -4.23 6.32
N ARG A 319 12.23 -5.08 5.67
CA ARG A 319 10.79 -5.24 5.89
C ARG A 319 10.54 -6.33 6.92
N LEU A 320 9.34 -6.30 7.52
CA LEU A 320 8.92 -7.30 8.50
C LEU A 320 8.75 -8.68 7.83
N PRO A 321 8.89 -9.79 8.58
CA PRO A 321 8.83 -11.16 8.04
C PRO A 321 7.56 -11.44 7.23
N ILE A 322 6.42 -10.90 7.65
CA ILE A 322 5.13 -11.02 6.95
C ILE A 322 5.15 -10.34 5.55
N ILE A 323 5.83 -9.19 5.35
CA ILE A 323 6.05 -8.61 4.00
C ILE A 323 7.02 -9.49 3.22
N ASN A 324 8.14 -9.94 3.82
CA ASN A 324 9.13 -10.74 3.09
C ASN A 324 8.52 -12.05 2.60
N ARG A 325 7.72 -12.74 3.44
CA ARG A 325 7.00 -13.95 3.06
C ARG A 325 5.91 -13.69 2.02
N GLY A 326 5.18 -12.57 2.11
CA GLY A 326 4.25 -12.16 1.05
C GLY A 326 4.95 -11.86 -0.28
N THR A 327 6.10 -11.17 -0.23
CA THR A 327 6.95 -10.85 -1.40
C THR A 327 7.49 -12.12 -2.05
N TYR A 328 7.92 -13.07 -1.23
CA TYR A 328 8.34 -14.39 -1.67
C TYR A 328 7.20 -15.12 -2.37
N ALA A 329 6.04 -15.29 -1.72
CA ALA A 329 4.91 -16.05 -2.27
C ALA A 329 4.37 -15.44 -3.57
N ARG A 330 4.27 -14.10 -3.63
CA ARG A 330 3.95 -13.34 -4.85
C ARG A 330 4.94 -13.64 -5.97
N THR A 331 6.24 -13.51 -5.69
CA THR A 331 7.29 -13.68 -6.71
C THR A 331 7.33 -15.11 -7.24
N THR A 332 7.34 -16.10 -6.34
CA THR A 332 7.48 -17.50 -6.73
C THR A 332 6.28 -18.02 -7.49
N ALA A 333 5.07 -17.60 -7.14
CA ALA A 333 3.88 -18.02 -7.86
C ALA A 333 3.79 -17.46 -9.28
N ILE A 334 4.15 -16.19 -9.48
CA ILE A 334 4.25 -15.61 -10.84
C ILE A 334 5.39 -16.28 -11.62
N ASP A 335 6.53 -16.51 -10.99
CA ASP A 335 7.66 -17.19 -11.63
C ASP A 335 7.31 -18.64 -12.01
N GLN A 336 6.48 -19.35 -11.23
CA GLN A 336 5.95 -20.66 -11.59
C GLN A 336 5.05 -20.59 -12.84
N LEU A 337 4.13 -19.61 -12.91
CA LEU A 337 3.27 -19.41 -14.08
C LEU A 337 4.09 -19.08 -15.34
N VAL A 338 5.09 -18.21 -15.20
CA VAL A 338 6.03 -17.86 -16.27
C VAL A 338 6.84 -19.08 -16.70
N ALA A 339 7.38 -19.87 -15.76
CA ALA A 339 8.15 -21.07 -16.06
C ALA A 339 7.30 -22.13 -16.77
N ARG A 340 6.03 -22.31 -16.38
CA ARG A 340 5.09 -23.22 -17.06
C ARG A 340 4.72 -22.75 -18.45
N PHE A 341 4.56 -21.43 -18.64
CA PHE A 341 4.33 -20.86 -19.96
C PHE A 341 5.55 -21.05 -20.87
N LEU A 342 6.76 -20.76 -20.38
CA LEU A 342 7.98 -20.94 -21.16
C LEU A 342 8.23 -22.42 -21.44
N GLY A 343 8.02 -23.30 -20.45
CA GLY A 343 8.33 -24.72 -20.53
C GLY A 343 9.84 -25.00 -20.53
N PRO A 344 10.27 -26.27 -20.46
CA PRO A 344 11.69 -26.62 -20.54
C PRO A 344 12.24 -26.36 -21.94
N SER A 345 13.51 -25.95 -22.03
CA SER A 345 14.25 -25.99 -23.28
C SER A 345 14.38 -27.44 -23.76
N SER A 346 13.70 -27.79 -24.85
CA SER A 346 13.75 -29.12 -25.45
C SER A 346 13.69 -29.02 -26.98
N PRO A 347 14.16 -30.04 -27.72
CA PRO A 347 14.01 -30.09 -29.18
C PRO A 347 12.56 -30.06 -29.67
N GLU A 348 11.59 -30.32 -28.78
CA GLU A 348 10.15 -30.26 -29.06
C GLU A 348 9.55 -28.85 -28.79
N ASN A 349 10.23 -28.04 -27.97
CA ASN A 349 9.84 -26.66 -27.64
C ASN A 349 10.64 -25.67 -28.50
N THR A 350 10.37 -25.65 -29.79
CA THR A 350 11.10 -24.85 -30.80
C THR A 350 10.48 -23.47 -31.06
N HIS A 351 9.33 -23.17 -30.47
CA HIS A 351 8.58 -21.95 -30.76
C HIS A 351 9.05 -20.82 -29.84
N LYS A 352 9.56 -19.74 -30.45
CA LYS A 352 9.85 -18.49 -29.74
C LYS A 352 8.60 -18.00 -29.01
N LYS A 353 8.75 -17.57 -27.76
CA LYS A 353 7.65 -17.06 -26.93
C LYS A 353 7.83 -15.57 -26.62
N GLN A 354 6.75 -14.92 -26.22
CA GLN A 354 6.75 -13.50 -25.92
C GLN A 354 6.17 -13.22 -24.54
N ILE A 355 6.80 -12.34 -23.78
CA ILE A 355 6.27 -11.85 -22.49
C ILE A 355 6.14 -10.33 -22.57
N ILE A 356 5.00 -9.79 -22.13
CA ILE A 356 4.74 -8.36 -22.01
C ILE A 356 4.35 -8.04 -20.57
N SER A 357 5.22 -7.35 -19.84
CA SER A 357 4.98 -6.88 -18.47
C SER A 357 4.42 -5.47 -18.47
N LEU A 358 3.22 -5.30 -17.91
CA LEU A 358 2.47 -4.06 -17.81
C LEU A 358 2.75 -3.40 -16.46
N GLY A 359 3.28 -2.18 -16.48
CA GLY A 359 3.75 -1.48 -15.27
C GLY A 359 4.91 -2.23 -14.62
N ALA A 360 5.93 -2.56 -15.42
CA ALA A 360 7.01 -3.43 -14.99
C ALA A 360 7.89 -2.82 -13.87
N GLY A 361 7.95 -1.49 -13.77
CA GLY A 361 8.78 -0.79 -12.81
C GLY A 361 10.20 -1.35 -12.74
N SER A 362 10.65 -1.59 -11.52
CA SER A 362 11.95 -2.13 -11.14
C SER A 362 12.08 -3.66 -11.26
N ASP A 363 11.13 -4.36 -11.89
CA ASP A 363 11.15 -5.82 -12.02
C ASP A 363 12.45 -6.34 -12.65
N THR A 364 13.01 -7.39 -12.07
CA THR A 364 14.28 -8.01 -12.47
C THR A 364 14.10 -9.32 -13.22
N ARG A 365 12.87 -9.82 -13.37
CA ARG A 365 12.58 -11.16 -13.95
C ARG A 365 13.27 -11.37 -15.28
N VAL A 366 13.27 -10.36 -16.16
CA VAL A 366 13.93 -10.45 -17.46
C VAL A 366 15.43 -10.78 -17.36
N PHE A 367 16.16 -10.16 -16.43
CA PHE A 367 17.60 -10.40 -16.27
C PHE A 367 17.88 -11.81 -15.72
N ARG A 368 17.03 -12.30 -14.82
CA ARG A 368 17.09 -13.68 -14.30
C ARG A 368 16.80 -14.70 -15.40
N LEU A 369 15.80 -14.44 -16.25
CA LEU A 369 15.46 -15.30 -17.38
C LEU A 369 16.58 -15.31 -18.42
N LEU A 370 17.07 -14.15 -18.85
CA LEU A 370 18.13 -14.06 -19.86
C LEU A 370 19.46 -14.68 -19.41
N SER A 371 19.72 -14.70 -18.10
CA SER A 371 20.94 -15.31 -17.56
C SER A 371 20.79 -16.82 -17.29
N SER A 372 19.59 -17.36 -17.43
CA SER A 372 19.33 -18.80 -17.28
C SER A 372 19.62 -19.54 -18.57
N ARG A 373 20.42 -20.61 -18.49
CA ARG A 373 20.69 -21.49 -19.66
C ARG A 373 19.56 -22.46 -19.97
N GLN A 374 18.51 -22.48 -19.13
CA GLN A 374 17.43 -23.47 -19.19
C GLN A 374 16.12 -22.89 -19.77
N THR A 375 16.09 -21.59 -20.09
CA THR A 375 14.93 -20.94 -20.69
C THR A 375 14.96 -21.09 -22.22
N PRO A 376 13.83 -21.40 -22.86
CA PRO A 376 13.72 -21.48 -24.32
C PRO A 376 13.83 -20.08 -24.95
N ASP A 377 13.84 -20.00 -26.28
CA ASP A 377 13.91 -18.71 -26.99
C ASP A 377 12.68 -17.83 -26.66
N PHE A 378 12.92 -16.60 -26.20
CA PHE A 378 11.87 -15.64 -25.87
C PHE A 378 12.26 -14.20 -26.17
N VAL A 379 11.26 -13.35 -26.33
CA VAL A 379 11.38 -11.89 -26.33
C VAL A 379 10.55 -11.29 -25.19
N TYR A 380 11.11 -10.32 -24.48
CA TYR A 380 10.49 -9.71 -23.31
C TYR A 380 10.26 -8.22 -23.55
N HIS A 381 9.05 -7.76 -23.28
CA HIS A 381 8.66 -6.35 -23.39
C HIS A 381 8.22 -5.85 -22.02
N GLU A 382 8.62 -4.64 -21.67
CA GLU A 382 8.17 -3.93 -20.49
C GLU A 382 7.54 -2.60 -20.88
N LEU A 383 6.37 -2.31 -20.33
CA LEU A 383 5.66 -1.06 -20.53
C LEU A 383 5.55 -0.35 -19.18
N ASP A 384 5.95 0.91 -19.11
CA ASP A 384 5.74 1.75 -17.93
C ASP A 384 5.74 3.24 -18.33
N PHE A 385 5.44 4.12 -17.40
CA PHE A 385 5.62 5.56 -17.59
C PHE A 385 7.06 5.89 -17.99
N ALA A 386 7.22 6.87 -18.89
CA ALA A 386 8.53 7.34 -19.35
C ALA A 386 9.50 7.69 -18.22
N ALA A 387 9.00 8.19 -17.09
CA ALA A 387 9.81 8.47 -15.91
C ALA A 387 10.46 7.20 -15.33
N ASN A 388 9.67 6.12 -15.18
CA ASN A 388 10.11 4.85 -14.63
C ASN A 388 11.04 4.12 -15.61
N THR A 389 10.69 4.09 -16.91
CA THR A 389 11.53 3.45 -17.92
C THR A 389 12.87 4.15 -18.07
N ALA A 390 12.91 5.50 -18.03
CA ALA A 390 14.16 6.25 -18.06
C ALA A 390 15.04 5.96 -16.83
N GLU A 391 14.45 5.74 -15.64
CA GLU A 391 15.19 5.33 -14.46
C GLU A 391 15.80 3.93 -14.60
N LYS A 392 15.02 2.96 -15.09
CA LYS A 392 15.49 1.60 -15.35
C LYS A 392 16.59 1.56 -16.41
N ILE A 393 16.43 2.27 -17.52
CA ILE A 393 17.43 2.36 -18.60
C ILE A 393 18.72 2.99 -18.08
N ARG A 394 18.63 4.03 -17.23
CA ARG A 394 19.82 4.60 -16.59
C ARG A 394 20.54 3.59 -15.72
N ALA A 395 19.81 2.79 -14.94
CA ALA A 395 20.39 1.72 -14.13
C ALA A 395 21.09 0.67 -15.01
N ILE A 396 20.41 0.18 -16.07
CA ILE A 396 20.98 -0.75 -17.06
C ILE A 396 22.28 -0.19 -17.65
N ARG A 397 22.30 1.08 -18.07
CA ARG A 397 23.48 1.72 -18.66
C ARG A 397 24.63 1.93 -17.67
N SER A 398 24.34 1.99 -16.38
CA SER A 398 25.35 2.25 -15.34
C SER A 398 25.91 1.00 -14.68
N ALA A 399 25.23 -0.14 -14.79
CA ALA A 399 25.55 -1.35 -14.05
C ALA A 399 26.02 -2.50 -14.95
N PRO A 400 27.29 -2.93 -14.84
CA PRO A 400 27.84 -4.00 -15.68
C PRO A 400 27.06 -5.32 -15.59
N ILE A 401 26.50 -5.65 -14.41
CA ILE A 401 25.75 -6.89 -14.22
C ILE A 401 24.46 -6.94 -15.06
N LEU A 402 23.80 -5.79 -15.27
CA LEU A 402 22.62 -5.68 -16.12
C LEU A 402 23.01 -5.69 -17.60
N GLN A 403 24.11 -5.04 -17.97
CA GLN A 403 24.65 -5.06 -19.33
C GLN A 403 25.02 -6.48 -19.76
N HIS A 404 25.74 -7.20 -18.91
CA HIS A 404 26.13 -8.59 -19.15
C HIS A 404 24.91 -9.50 -19.30
N ALA A 405 23.88 -9.34 -18.45
CA ALA A 405 22.63 -10.10 -18.58
C ALA A 405 21.91 -9.85 -19.92
N LEU A 406 22.09 -8.67 -20.52
CA LEU A 406 21.55 -8.32 -21.84
C LEU A 406 22.50 -8.69 -23.01
N GLY A 407 23.65 -9.32 -22.73
CA GLY A 407 24.66 -9.61 -23.74
C GLY A 407 25.34 -8.36 -24.32
N ILE A 408 25.30 -7.23 -23.60
CA ILE A 408 25.99 -5.99 -23.95
C ILE A 408 27.42 -6.10 -23.45
N ASP A 409 28.31 -6.70 -24.26
CA ASP A 409 29.72 -6.77 -23.90
C ASP A 409 30.47 -5.50 -24.34
N SER A 410 31.36 -4.99 -23.49
CA SER A 410 32.07 -3.72 -23.72
C SER A 410 33.20 -3.81 -24.75
N SER A 411 33.51 -5.02 -25.24
CA SER A 411 34.68 -5.31 -26.08
C SER A 411 34.38 -5.79 -27.50
N ASP A 412 33.12 -5.95 -27.91
CA ASP A 412 32.83 -6.52 -29.23
C ASP A 412 32.66 -5.46 -30.32
N VAL A 413 33.77 -5.24 -31.03
CA VAL A 413 33.82 -4.70 -32.39
C VAL A 413 33.30 -5.78 -33.34
N SER A 414 32.01 -6.11 -33.26
CA SER A 414 31.32 -6.94 -34.24
C SER A 414 30.25 -6.08 -34.92
N LEU A 415 30.59 -5.61 -36.12
CA LEU A 415 29.77 -4.77 -37.02
C LEU A 415 28.55 -5.52 -37.61
N GLU A 416 28.01 -6.52 -36.92
CA GLU A 416 26.78 -7.17 -37.35
C GLU A 416 25.57 -6.40 -36.81
N LYS A 417 24.78 -5.84 -37.72
CA LYS A 417 23.58 -5.01 -37.46
C LYS A 417 22.52 -5.66 -36.55
N GLY A 418 22.64 -6.94 -36.21
CA GLY A 418 21.64 -7.75 -35.51
C GLY A 418 21.76 -7.80 -33.98
N THR A 419 22.85 -7.36 -33.37
CA THR A 419 23.11 -7.54 -31.92
C THR A 419 23.03 -6.24 -31.11
N ARG A 420 22.65 -5.13 -31.76
CA ARG A 420 22.84 -3.79 -31.18
C ARG A 420 21.68 -3.37 -30.28
N VAL A 421 21.98 -3.16 -29.00
CA VAL A 421 21.08 -2.45 -28.10
C VAL A 421 20.98 -0.99 -28.52
N THR A 422 19.75 -0.52 -28.68
CA THR A 422 19.43 0.87 -29.03
C THR A 422 18.65 1.51 -27.89
N VAL A 423 18.92 2.79 -27.67
CA VAL A 423 18.24 3.61 -26.66
C VAL A 423 17.72 4.86 -27.36
N SER A 424 16.49 5.28 -27.06
CA SER A 424 15.90 6.50 -27.63
C SER A 424 16.74 7.74 -27.26
N GLU A 425 16.60 8.81 -28.05
CA GLU A 425 17.25 10.10 -27.74
C GLU A 425 16.84 10.65 -26.37
N ALA A 426 15.57 10.45 -25.98
CA ALA A 426 15.05 10.83 -24.67
C ALA A 426 15.58 9.94 -23.53
N GLY A 427 16.15 8.77 -23.85
CA GLY A 427 16.72 7.84 -22.87
C GLY A 427 15.68 7.01 -22.11
N ASP A 428 14.46 6.93 -22.62
CA ASP A 428 13.27 6.36 -21.99
C ASP A 428 12.73 5.10 -22.69
N ALA A 429 13.27 4.75 -23.87
CA ALA A 429 13.02 3.50 -24.58
C ALA A 429 14.32 2.76 -24.84
N LEU A 430 14.29 1.43 -24.77
CA LEU A 430 15.43 0.55 -25.05
C LEU A 430 14.98 -0.64 -25.88
N HIS A 431 15.72 -1.00 -26.92
CA HIS A 431 15.43 -2.16 -27.76
C HIS A 431 16.69 -2.98 -28.03
N SER A 432 16.60 -4.29 -27.79
CA SER A 432 17.56 -5.33 -28.16
C SER A 432 16.83 -6.48 -28.86
N PRO A 433 17.53 -7.52 -29.38
CA PRO A 433 16.88 -8.67 -30.00
C PRO A 433 15.94 -9.47 -29.08
N SER A 434 16.16 -9.44 -27.77
CA SER A 434 15.43 -10.24 -26.77
C SER A 434 14.73 -9.40 -25.70
N TYR A 435 14.95 -8.09 -25.65
CA TYR A 435 14.41 -7.22 -24.61
C TYR A 435 14.05 -5.82 -25.10
N HIS A 436 12.84 -5.38 -24.78
CA HIS A 436 12.33 -4.05 -25.11
C HIS A 436 11.73 -3.35 -23.89
N VAL A 437 12.05 -2.09 -23.70
CA VAL A 437 11.45 -1.20 -22.70
C VAL A 437 10.74 -0.06 -23.43
N HIS A 438 9.44 0.08 -23.17
CA HIS A 438 8.54 1.01 -23.87
C HIS A 438 8.00 2.08 -22.91
N PRO A 439 8.28 3.38 -23.14
CA PRO A 439 7.79 4.49 -22.31
C PRO A 439 6.31 4.80 -22.63
N VAL A 440 5.41 3.91 -22.22
CA VAL A 440 3.99 3.94 -22.57
C VAL A 440 3.12 4.13 -21.34
N ASP A 441 2.35 5.21 -21.31
CA ASP A 441 1.17 5.30 -20.45
C ASP A 441 0.12 4.33 -20.99
N LEU A 442 -0.16 3.25 -20.24
CA LEU A 442 -1.10 2.21 -20.65
C LEU A 442 -2.46 2.77 -21.06
N ARG A 443 -2.93 3.85 -20.45
CA ARG A 443 -4.22 4.49 -20.78
C ARG A 443 -4.29 4.93 -22.25
N SER A 444 -3.14 5.31 -22.82
CA SER A 444 -3.05 5.79 -24.21
C SER A 444 -3.21 4.69 -25.26
N LEU A 445 -2.95 3.42 -24.89
CA LEU A 445 -3.04 2.27 -25.81
C LEU A 445 -4.43 2.12 -26.43
N SER A 446 -5.47 2.38 -25.63
CA SER A 446 -6.87 2.31 -26.05
C SER A 446 -7.17 3.24 -27.24
N THR A 447 -6.57 4.43 -27.25
CA THR A 447 -6.75 5.47 -28.27
C THR A 447 -5.75 5.40 -29.41
N CYS A 448 -4.77 4.51 -29.34
CA CYS A 448 -3.73 4.40 -30.35
C CYS A 448 -4.34 3.99 -31.71
N SER A 449 -3.97 4.69 -32.78
CA SER A 449 -4.46 4.41 -34.14
C SER A 449 -3.78 3.19 -34.76
N ASP A 450 -2.50 2.97 -34.46
CA ASP A 450 -1.69 1.86 -34.95
C ASP A 450 -1.09 1.05 -33.79
N PRO A 451 -1.76 -0.05 -33.37
CA PRO A 451 -1.28 -0.92 -32.29
C PRO A 451 0.13 -1.49 -32.48
N ALA A 452 0.53 -1.78 -33.73
CA ALA A 452 1.84 -2.35 -34.02
C ALA A 452 2.95 -1.29 -33.89
N ALA A 453 2.67 -0.05 -34.30
CA ALA A 453 3.61 1.05 -34.11
C ALA A 453 3.75 1.47 -32.64
N ALA A 454 2.72 1.26 -31.81
CA ALA A 454 2.76 1.59 -30.39
C ALA A 454 3.79 0.75 -29.61
N LEU A 455 4.04 -0.49 -30.05
CA LEU A 455 4.88 -1.45 -29.36
C LEU A 455 5.88 -2.10 -30.34
N PRO A 456 6.90 -1.35 -30.80
CA PRO A 456 7.84 -1.83 -31.80
C PRO A 456 8.59 -3.08 -31.31
N GLY A 457 8.63 -4.11 -32.18
CA GLY A 457 9.26 -5.39 -31.88
C GLY A 457 8.32 -6.42 -31.26
N VAL A 458 7.09 -6.07 -30.91
CA VAL A 458 6.08 -7.06 -30.53
C VAL A 458 5.66 -7.87 -31.76
N GLU A 459 5.78 -9.19 -31.66
CA GLU A 459 5.43 -10.12 -32.72
C GLU A 459 4.06 -10.75 -32.44
N THR A 460 3.03 -10.36 -33.21
CA THR A 460 1.63 -10.76 -32.96
C THR A 460 1.32 -12.22 -33.28
N GLY A 461 2.23 -12.92 -33.96
CA GLY A 461 2.12 -14.34 -34.26
C GLY A 461 2.65 -15.28 -33.17
N LEU A 462 3.37 -14.77 -32.17
CA LEU A 462 3.97 -15.57 -31.11
C LEU A 462 2.98 -15.85 -29.98
N PRO A 463 3.03 -17.04 -29.34
CA PRO A 463 2.40 -17.24 -28.04
C PRO A 463 2.87 -16.17 -27.06
N THR A 464 1.93 -15.41 -26.50
CA THR A 464 2.24 -14.23 -25.70
C THR A 464 1.65 -14.32 -24.31
N LEU A 465 2.46 -14.06 -23.30
CA LEU A 465 2.05 -13.91 -21.92
C LEU A 465 2.06 -12.43 -21.50
N LEU A 466 0.91 -11.92 -21.08
CA LEU A 466 0.79 -10.62 -20.42
C LEU A 466 0.94 -10.79 -18.90
N ILE A 467 1.62 -9.87 -18.25
CA ILE A 467 1.75 -9.84 -16.78
C ILE A 467 1.33 -8.45 -16.30
N SER A 468 0.40 -8.38 -15.35
CA SER A 468 0.13 -7.16 -14.58
C SER A 468 0.25 -7.48 -13.09
N GLU A 469 1.37 -7.05 -12.52
CA GLU A 469 1.74 -7.34 -11.14
C GLU A 469 1.53 -6.10 -10.26
N CYS A 470 0.33 -5.95 -9.69
CA CYS A 470 -0.13 -4.73 -9.00
C CYS A 470 -0.07 -3.46 -9.90
N CYS A 471 -0.41 -3.58 -11.18
CA CYS A 471 -0.43 -2.45 -12.11
C CYS A 471 -1.86 -1.96 -12.43
N LEU A 472 -2.69 -2.82 -13.04
CA LEU A 472 -4.01 -2.42 -13.55
C LEU A 472 -4.95 -1.91 -12.44
N VAL A 473 -4.73 -2.32 -11.19
CA VAL A 473 -5.47 -1.87 -10.02
C VAL A 473 -5.49 -0.34 -9.80
N TYR A 474 -4.50 0.39 -10.31
CA TYR A 474 -4.44 1.86 -10.21
C TYR A 474 -5.31 2.59 -11.25
N LEU A 475 -5.78 1.89 -12.27
CA LEU A 475 -6.63 2.41 -13.35
C LEU A 475 -8.10 2.31 -12.97
N SER A 476 -8.94 3.22 -13.49
CA SER A 476 -10.38 3.02 -13.38
C SER A 476 -10.79 1.70 -14.05
N PRO A 477 -11.91 1.06 -13.64
CA PRO A 477 -12.37 -0.17 -14.28
C PRO A 477 -12.43 -0.09 -15.81
N ALA A 478 -12.97 1.01 -16.34
CA ALA A 478 -13.06 1.24 -17.77
C ALA A 478 -11.67 1.35 -18.45
N GLU A 479 -10.73 2.08 -17.85
CA GLU A 479 -9.35 2.17 -18.37
C GLU A 479 -8.66 0.79 -18.34
N ALA A 480 -8.78 0.04 -17.25
CA ALA A 480 -8.20 -1.30 -17.12
C ALA A 480 -8.78 -2.27 -18.15
N GLU A 481 -10.09 -2.25 -18.36
CA GLU A 481 -10.77 -3.03 -19.42
C GLU A 481 -10.28 -2.65 -20.80
N GLN A 482 -10.13 -1.36 -21.09
CA GLN A 482 -9.65 -0.88 -22.38
C GLN A 482 -8.19 -1.27 -22.65
N VAL A 483 -7.33 -1.29 -21.62
CA VAL A 483 -5.94 -1.76 -21.74
C VAL A 483 -5.92 -3.24 -22.09
N VAL A 484 -6.68 -4.09 -21.39
CA VAL A 484 -6.72 -5.53 -21.70
C VAL A 484 -7.34 -5.76 -23.09
N ALA A 485 -8.43 -5.06 -23.42
CA ALA A 485 -9.07 -5.13 -24.74
C ALA A 485 -8.15 -4.69 -25.88
N PHE A 486 -7.24 -3.74 -25.66
CA PHE A 486 -6.22 -3.40 -26.65
C PHE A 486 -5.39 -4.62 -27.01
N PHE A 487 -4.91 -5.39 -26.04
CA PHE A 487 -4.14 -6.60 -26.32
C PHE A 487 -5.01 -7.71 -26.91
N THR A 488 -6.16 -8.00 -26.30
CA THR A 488 -6.98 -9.17 -26.66
C THR A 488 -7.74 -9.00 -27.98
N GLN A 489 -8.09 -7.76 -28.35
CA GLN A 489 -8.94 -7.45 -29.51
C GLN A 489 -8.21 -6.65 -30.60
N ARG A 490 -7.29 -5.74 -30.26
CA ARG A 490 -6.67 -4.85 -31.26
C ARG A 490 -5.28 -5.31 -31.70
N LEU A 491 -4.44 -5.76 -30.78
CA LEU A 491 -3.06 -6.16 -31.07
C LEU A 491 -2.95 -7.64 -31.43
N PHE A 492 -3.50 -8.52 -30.59
CA PHE A 492 -3.53 -9.97 -30.80
C PHE A 492 -4.92 -10.50 -31.20
N GLY A 493 -5.90 -9.61 -31.38
CA GLY A 493 -7.22 -9.98 -31.87
C GLY A 493 -7.23 -10.24 -33.38
N HIS A 494 -8.41 -10.56 -33.91
CA HIS A 494 -8.57 -10.83 -35.35
C HIS A 494 -8.08 -9.62 -36.16
N GLY A 495 -6.95 -9.79 -36.86
CA GLY A 495 -6.46 -8.79 -37.79
C GLY A 495 -7.60 -8.34 -38.69
N ARG A 496 -7.75 -7.02 -38.88
CA ARG A 496 -8.70 -6.45 -39.84
C ARG A 496 -8.59 -7.24 -41.15
N VAL A 497 -9.64 -7.99 -41.48
CA VAL A 497 -9.85 -8.48 -42.84
C VAL A 497 -9.99 -7.24 -43.70
N VAL A 498 -8.97 -6.90 -44.50
CA VAL A 498 -9.16 -6.01 -45.65
C VAL A 498 -10.00 -6.84 -46.63
N PRO A 499 -11.24 -6.44 -46.96
CA PRO A 499 -12.02 -7.17 -47.95
C PRO A 499 -11.26 -7.06 -49.27
N ARG A 500 -10.69 -8.18 -49.75
CA ARG A 500 -10.41 -8.31 -51.17
C ARG A 500 -11.77 -8.43 -51.85
N SER A 501 -12.14 -7.38 -52.55
CA SER A 501 -13.30 -7.35 -53.41
C SER A 501 -13.27 -8.55 -54.37
N GLY A 502 -14.23 -9.46 -54.19
CA GLY A 502 -14.60 -10.51 -55.15
C GLY A 502 -13.78 -11.80 -55.05
N ASP A 503 -14.19 -12.72 -54.17
CA ASP A 503 -14.57 -14.10 -54.55
C ASP A 503 -14.67 -15.02 -53.30
N GLY A 504 -15.74 -15.83 -53.27
CA GLY A 504 -15.81 -17.10 -52.53
C GLY A 504 -15.93 -17.03 -51.00
N LEU A 505 -17.07 -17.49 -50.48
CA LEU A 505 -17.27 -17.81 -49.06
C LEU A 505 -16.31 -18.94 -48.62
N GLN A 506 -15.16 -18.55 -48.10
CA GLN A 506 -14.37 -19.37 -47.20
C GLN A 506 -14.08 -18.46 -46.01
N GLU A 507 -14.72 -18.72 -44.87
CA GLU A 507 -14.38 -18.07 -43.60
C GLU A 507 -12.89 -18.33 -43.36
N ALA A 508 -12.04 -17.35 -43.67
CA ALA A 508 -10.64 -17.43 -43.37
C ALA A 508 -10.52 -17.50 -41.85
N GLN A 509 -10.23 -18.68 -41.33
CA GLN A 509 -9.97 -18.93 -39.92
C GLN A 509 -8.78 -18.03 -39.52
N VAL A 510 -9.09 -16.87 -38.95
CA VAL A 510 -8.08 -15.86 -38.60
C VAL A 510 -7.28 -16.45 -37.43
N ASN A 511 -6.05 -16.87 -37.72
CA ASN A 511 -5.11 -17.44 -36.74
C ASN A 511 -4.81 -16.45 -35.62
N VAL A 512 -5.59 -16.49 -34.55
CA VAL A 512 -5.34 -15.75 -33.31
C VAL A 512 -4.19 -16.45 -32.59
N ALA A 513 -3.11 -15.73 -32.30
CA ALA A 513 -2.01 -16.29 -31.53
C ALA A 513 -2.46 -16.59 -30.08
N PRO A 514 -1.92 -17.65 -29.45
CA PRO A 514 -2.20 -17.93 -28.05
C PRO A 514 -1.84 -16.72 -27.17
N LEU A 515 -2.75 -16.37 -26.25
CA LEU A 515 -2.59 -15.23 -25.35
C LEU A 515 -2.98 -15.63 -23.93
N GLY A 516 -2.09 -15.36 -22.98
CA GLY A 516 -2.33 -15.55 -21.56
C GLY A 516 -2.18 -14.23 -20.81
N LEU A 517 -2.83 -14.12 -19.67
CA LEU A 517 -2.68 -12.98 -18.77
C LEU A 517 -2.57 -13.48 -17.33
N VAL A 518 -1.61 -12.94 -16.60
CA VAL A 518 -1.44 -13.12 -15.15
C VAL A 518 -1.66 -11.79 -14.44
N LEU A 519 -2.51 -11.81 -13.42
CA LEU A 519 -2.80 -10.68 -12.55
C LEU A 519 -2.39 -11.03 -11.13
N TYR A 520 -1.68 -10.10 -10.47
CA TYR A 520 -1.53 -10.08 -9.02
C TYR A 520 -2.13 -8.78 -8.49
N GLU A 521 -3.22 -8.86 -7.74
CA GLU A 521 -3.95 -7.69 -7.25
C GLU A 521 -4.54 -7.93 -5.85
N PRO A 522 -4.81 -6.86 -5.08
CA PRO A 522 -5.60 -6.96 -3.85
C PRO A 522 -7.05 -7.37 -4.12
N ILE A 523 -7.68 -8.04 -3.16
CA ILE A 523 -9.10 -8.43 -3.14
C ILE A 523 -9.70 -8.19 -1.74
N ARG A 524 -11.00 -8.48 -1.59
CA ARG A 524 -11.77 -8.41 -0.33
C ARG A 524 -11.72 -7.04 0.35
N PRO A 525 -12.08 -5.92 -0.32
CA PRO A 525 -12.01 -4.58 0.24
C PRO A 525 -12.96 -4.33 1.42
N ASN A 526 -13.97 -5.17 1.59
CA ASN A 526 -15.14 -4.86 2.39
C ASN A 526 -15.09 -5.43 3.80
N ASP A 527 -14.18 -6.35 4.13
CA ASP A 527 -14.04 -6.84 5.49
C ASP A 527 -13.19 -5.89 6.36
N ALA A 528 -12.94 -6.27 7.63
CA ALA A 528 -12.20 -5.41 8.55
C ALA A 528 -10.76 -5.12 8.09
N PHE A 529 -10.07 -6.13 7.53
CA PHE A 529 -8.71 -5.97 7.04
C PHE A 529 -8.73 -5.18 5.72
N GLY A 530 -9.60 -5.55 4.78
CA GLY A 530 -9.76 -4.87 3.50
C GLY A 530 -10.05 -3.38 3.63
N ARG A 531 -10.96 -2.99 4.53
CA ARG A 531 -11.25 -1.57 4.80
C ARG A 531 -10.04 -0.83 5.36
N THR A 532 -9.26 -1.51 6.20
CA THR A 532 -8.03 -0.96 6.77
C THR A 532 -6.94 -0.79 5.69
N MET A 533 -6.75 -1.80 4.84
CA MET A 533 -5.86 -1.74 3.69
C MET A 533 -6.21 -0.57 2.76
N VAL A 534 -7.48 -0.44 2.38
CA VAL A 534 -7.97 0.66 1.53
C VAL A 534 -7.74 2.02 2.19
N SER A 535 -8.06 2.16 3.48
CA SER A 535 -7.84 3.39 4.23
C SER A 535 -6.36 3.77 4.30
N ASN A 536 -5.48 2.81 4.58
CA ASN A 536 -4.03 3.03 4.68
C ASN A 536 -3.41 3.47 3.36
N LEU A 537 -3.84 2.87 2.24
CA LEU A 537 -3.41 3.28 0.91
C LEU A 537 -3.95 4.66 0.54
N ALA A 538 -5.22 4.94 0.83
CA ALA A 538 -5.83 6.24 0.58
C ALA A 538 -5.12 7.38 1.34
N ALA A 539 -4.67 7.12 2.57
CA ALA A 539 -3.87 8.06 3.36
C ALA A 539 -2.52 8.42 2.70
N ARG A 540 -1.99 7.56 1.82
CA ARG A 540 -0.79 7.78 1.01
C ARG A 540 -1.09 8.38 -0.37
N GLY A 541 -2.36 8.72 -0.62
CA GLY A 541 -2.86 9.18 -1.92
C GLY A 541 -2.96 8.07 -2.98
N ILE A 542 -2.84 6.80 -2.56
CA ILE A 542 -2.95 5.63 -3.45
C ILE A 542 -4.40 5.18 -3.46
N GLN A 543 -4.98 5.09 -4.65
CA GLN A 543 -6.34 4.58 -4.84
C GLN A 543 -6.31 3.31 -5.69
N LEU A 544 -6.84 2.22 -5.12
CA LEU A 544 -7.03 0.94 -5.80
C LEU A 544 -8.39 0.99 -6.52
N LYS A 545 -8.41 1.55 -7.72
CA LYS A 545 -9.64 1.93 -8.41
C LYS A 545 -10.43 0.73 -8.96
N THR A 546 -9.77 -0.37 -9.32
CA THR A 546 -10.48 -1.58 -9.78
C THR A 546 -10.96 -2.48 -8.64
N LEU A 547 -10.43 -2.30 -7.43
CA LEU A 547 -10.63 -3.20 -6.29
C LEU A 547 -12.10 -3.42 -5.93
N SER A 548 -12.94 -2.39 -6.07
CA SER A 548 -14.37 -2.51 -5.78
C SER A 548 -15.12 -3.34 -6.82
N ARG A 549 -14.66 -3.38 -8.08
CA ARG A 549 -15.27 -4.15 -9.17
C ARG A 549 -14.78 -5.60 -9.15
N TYR A 550 -13.47 -5.81 -9.00
CA TYR A 550 -12.85 -7.13 -8.99
C TYR A 550 -12.50 -7.53 -7.55
N ALA A 551 -13.52 -7.49 -6.69
CA ALA A 551 -13.37 -7.59 -5.23
C ALA A 551 -13.18 -9.02 -4.70
N SER A 552 -13.42 -10.04 -5.52
CA SER A 552 -13.38 -11.46 -5.15
C SER A 552 -12.59 -12.27 -6.17
N LEU A 553 -12.22 -13.49 -5.79
CA LEU A 553 -11.64 -14.44 -6.74
C LEU A 553 -12.59 -14.67 -7.92
N GLU A 554 -13.88 -14.85 -7.68
CA GLU A 554 -14.87 -15.04 -8.75
C GLU A 554 -14.98 -13.82 -9.68
N ALA A 555 -14.97 -12.61 -9.14
CA ALA A 555 -14.97 -11.41 -9.98
C ALA A 555 -13.69 -11.30 -10.85
N GLN A 556 -12.56 -11.80 -10.36
CA GLN A 556 -11.34 -11.90 -11.18
C GLN A 556 -11.50 -12.99 -12.26
N ARG A 557 -12.16 -14.13 -11.98
CA ARG A 557 -12.49 -15.16 -12.98
C ARG A 557 -13.37 -14.61 -14.09
N ASP A 558 -14.45 -13.93 -13.72
CA ASP A 558 -15.38 -13.28 -14.65
C ASP A 558 -14.65 -12.24 -15.53
N ARG A 559 -13.72 -11.48 -14.93
CA ARG A 559 -12.88 -10.52 -15.68
C ARG A 559 -12.11 -11.19 -16.82
N PHE A 560 -11.57 -12.39 -16.63
CA PHE A 560 -10.87 -13.11 -17.71
C PHE A 560 -11.84 -13.55 -18.80
N GLN A 561 -12.99 -14.10 -18.42
CA GLN A 561 -14.04 -14.53 -19.35
C GLN A 561 -14.51 -13.35 -20.23
N ASP A 562 -14.81 -12.21 -19.61
CA ASP A 562 -15.25 -10.98 -20.28
C ASP A 562 -14.19 -10.40 -21.24
N GLN A 563 -12.91 -10.63 -20.96
CA GLN A 563 -11.79 -10.12 -21.74
C GLN A 563 -11.32 -11.06 -22.86
N GLY A 564 -12.01 -12.19 -23.05
CA GLY A 564 -11.78 -13.10 -24.18
C GLY A 564 -10.76 -14.21 -23.92
N PHE A 565 -10.51 -14.54 -22.64
CA PHE A 565 -9.72 -15.70 -22.20
C PHE A 565 -10.63 -16.91 -21.95
N GLY A 566 -11.22 -17.44 -23.02
CA GLY A 566 -12.30 -18.43 -22.94
C GLY A 566 -11.87 -19.89 -22.80
N ASP A 567 -10.60 -20.24 -23.03
CA ASP A 567 -10.14 -21.64 -22.98
C ASP A 567 -9.78 -22.10 -21.57
N GLY A 568 -9.60 -21.16 -20.66
CA GLY A 568 -9.49 -21.44 -19.24
C GLY A 568 -9.08 -20.22 -18.43
N GLN A 569 -9.48 -20.26 -17.16
CA GLN A 569 -9.09 -19.28 -16.17
C GLN A 569 -9.10 -19.94 -14.79
N ALA A 570 -8.28 -19.40 -13.89
CA ALA A 570 -8.29 -19.74 -12.48
C ALA A 570 -7.80 -18.57 -11.63
N ALA A 571 -8.11 -18.63 -10.34
CA ALA A 571 -7.68 -17.65 -9.36
C ALA A 571 -7.51 -18.32 -8.00
N ALA A 572 -6.54 -17.83 -7.24
CA ALA A 572 -6.28 -18.26 -5.86
C ALA A 572 -5.73 -17.10 -5.04
N ASP A 573 -6.10 -17.03 -3.76
CA ASP A 573 -5.47 -16.10 -2.84
C ASP A 573 -4.04 -16.57 -2.45
N ILE A 574 -3.21 -15.65 -1.94
CA ILE A 574 -1.80 -15.98 -1.62
C ILE A 574 -1.70 -17.03 -0.52
N GLU A 575 -2.70 -17.14 0.35
CA GLU A 575 -2.73 -18.14 1.40
C GLU A 575 -2.89 -19.56 0.81
N PHE A 576 -3.82 -19.72 -0.13
CA PHE A 576 -4.01 -20.95 -0.87
C PHE A 576 -2.74 -21.33 -1.64
N ILE A 577 -2.14 -20.38 -2.34
CA ILE A 577 -0.91 -20.58 -3.12
C ILE A 577 0.24 -21.03 -2.22
N TRP A 578 0.44 -20.37 -1.08
CA TRP A 578 1.46 -20.79 -0.12
C TRP A 578 1.22 -22.21 0.37
N LYS A 579 -0.03 -22.58 0.67
CA LYS A 579 -0.36 -23.92 1.14
C LYS A 579 -0.16 -24.99 0.07
N ARG A 580 -0.56 -24.71 -1.17
CA ARG A 580 -0.70 -25.73 -2.23
C ARG A 580 0.44 -25.75 -3.25
N TRP A 581 1.08 -24.62 -3.53
CA TRP A 581 2.10 -24.49 -4.58
C TRP A 581 3.54 -24.49 -4.02
N VAL A 582 3.72 -24.11 -2.75
CA VAL A 582 5.02 -24.17 -2.07
C VAL A 582 5.13 -25.53 -1.36
N ASN A 583 6.19 -26.27 -1.64
CA ASN A 583 6.44 -27.57 -1.00
C ASN A 583 6.91 -27.41 0.45
N GLU A 584 6.88 -28.50 1.24
CA GLU A 584 7.21 -28.44 2.66
C GLU A 584 8.69 -28.09 2.92
N ASP A 585 9.63 -28.62 2.13
CA ASP A 585 11.07 -28.30 2.27
C ASP A 585 11.33 -26.79 2.12
N GLU A 586 10.61 -26.16 1.18
CA GLU A 586 10.74 -24.74 0.91
C GLU A 586 10.03 -23.89 1.97
N LYS A 587 8.91 -24.36 2.52
CA LYS A 587 8.28 -23.74 3.70
C LYS A 587 9.21 -23.80 4.91
N GLU A 588 9.89 -24.93 5.13
CA GLU A 588 10.87 -25.11 6.20
C GLU A 588 12.08 -24.18 5.99
N ARG A 589 12.62 -24.11 4.76
CA ARG A 589 13.70 -23.17 4.41
C ARG A 589 13.30 -21.74 4.74
N VAL A 590 12.14 -21.28 4.28
CA VAL A 590 11.64 -19.92 4.52
C VAL A 590 11.36 -19.66 6.00
N ALA A 591 10.83 -20.65 6.74
CA ALA A 591 10.63 -20.55 8.18
C ALA A 591 11.95 -20.45 8.96
N GLY A 592 13.04 -21.02 8.44
CA GLY A 592 14.37 -20.91 9.01
C GLY A 592 15.06 -19.56 8.83
N LEU A 593 14.57 -18.69 7.93
CA LEU A 593 15.18 -17.38 7.66
C LEU A 593 14.83 -16.34 8.72
N GLU A 594 13.55 -16.27 9.08
CA GLU A 594 13.04 -15.33 10.08
C GLU A 594 11.88 -15.96 10.85
N MET A 595 11.84 -15.64 12.13
CA MET A 595 10.85 -16.13 13.05
C MET A 595 9.54 -15.33 12.86
N LEU A 596 8.41 -16.03 12.66
CA LEU A 596 7.07 -15.45 12.51
C LEU A 596 6.13 -16.14 13.50
N ASP A 597 5.77 -15.46 14.59
CA ASP A 597 4.87 -15.99 15.63
C ASP A 597 3.40 -15.83 15.28
N GLU A 598 3.04 -14.79 14.53
CA GLU A 598 1.66 -14.52 14.12
C GLU A 598 1.39 -15.01 12.71
N MET A 599 1.23 -16.32 12.59
CA MET A 599 0.89 -16.96 11.32
C MET A 599 -0.50 -16.54 10.84
N GLU A 600 -1.43 -16.32 11.76
CA GLU A 600 -2.81 -15.93 11.52
C GLU A 600 -2.90 -14.59 10.80
N GLU A 601 -1.99 -13.67 11.12
CA GLU A 601 -1.92 -12.37 10.48
C GLU A 601 -1.34 -12.40 9.09
N TRP A 602 -0.31 -13.21 8.90
CA TRP A 602 0.20 -13.47 7.57
C TRP A 602 -0.87 -14.13 6.71
N GLN A 603 -1.64 -15.08 7.26
CA GLN A 603 -2.79 -15.68 6.57
C GLN A 603 -3.85 -14.64 6.22
N LEU A 604 -4.20 -13.75 7.16
CA LEU A 604 -5.15 -12.67 6.92
C LEU A 604 -4.67 -11.75 5.79
N LEU A 605 -3.42 -11.31 5.81
CA LEU A 605 -2.84 -10.51 4.71
C LEU A 605 -2.82 -11.28 3.39
N ALA A 606 -2.40 -12.55 3.41
CA ALA A 606 -2.27 -13.39 2.22
C ALA A 606 -3.62 -13.66 1.56
N GLN A 607 -4.71 -13.73 2.32
CA GLN A 607 -6.08 -13.87 1.80
C GLN A 607 -6.60 -12.61 1.08
N HIS A 608 -5.94 -11.46 1.25
CA HIS A 608 -6.34 -10.18 0.66
C HIS A 608 -5.59 -9.82 -0.62
N TYR A 609 -4.76 -10.71 -1.11
CA TYR A 609 -4.12 -10.61 -2.41
C TYR A 609 -4.36 -11.92 -3.15
N CYS A 610 -4.58 -11.83 -4.46
CA CYS A 610 -4.74 -13.00 -5.29
C CYS A 610 -3.80 -13.00 -6.47
N ILE A 611 -3.53 -14.20 -6.98
CA ILE A 611 -3.06 -14.39 -8.34
C ILE A 611 -4.22 -14.98 -9.13
N ALA A 612 -4.53 -14.35 -10.26
CA ALA A 612 -5.53 -14.81 -11.19
C ALA A 612 -4.88 -14.90 -12.58
N TRP A 613 -5.18 -15.97 -13.30
CA TRP A 613 -4.60 -16.24 -14.61
C TRP A 613 -5.65 -16.81 -15.55
N GLY A 614 -5.58 -16.42 -16.81
CA GLY A 614 -6.48 -16.88 -17.85
C GLY A 614 -5.78 -16.91 -19.20
N TRP A 615 -6.25 -17.78 -20.08
CA TRP A 615 -5.62 -18.00 -21.37
C TRP A 615 -6.64 -18.29 -22.47
N ARG A 616 -6.16 -18.07 -23.69
CA ARG A 616 -6.75 -18.50 -24.94
C ARG A 616 -5.64 -19.16 -25.76
N ASP A 617 -5.81 -20.44 -26.06
CA ASP A 617 -4.93 -21.20 -26.94
C ASP A 617 -5.45 -21.16 -28.38
N ARG A 618 -4.68 -21.78 -29.29
CA ARG A 618 -5.12 -22.07 -30.66
C ARG A 618 -5.26 -23.59 -30.79
N ASP A 619 -6.19 -24.09 -31.61
CA ASP A 619 -6.48 -25.52 -31.73
C ASP A 619 -5.24 -26.41 -32.00
N ASP A 620 -4.23 -25.86 -32.68
CA ASP A 620 -2.96 -26.52 -33.04
C ASP A 620 -1.77 -26.07 -32.16
N ILE A 621 -1.91 -25.06 -31.30
CA ILE A 621 -0.85 -24.61 -30.37
C ILE A 621 -1.45 -24.43 -28.96
N ALA A 622 -1.20 -25.42 -28.10
CA ALA A 622 -1.56 -25.40 -26.68
C ALA A 622 -0.45 -24.78 -25.81
N ALA A 623 -0.18 -23.49 -26.01
CA ALA A 623 0.90 -22.76 -25.36
C ALA A 623 0.74 -22.68 -23.83
N PHE A 624 -0.50 -22.72 -23.34
CA PHE A 624 -0.83 -22.63 -21.90
C PHE A 624 -1.25 -23.97 -21.30
N SER A 625 -0.98 -25.09 -21.98
CA SER A 625 -1.24 -26.44 -21.47
C SER A 625 -0.65 -26.69 -20.07
N GLY A 626 0.54 -26.16 -19.78
CA GLY A 626 1.20 -26.27 -18.48
C GLY A 626 0.48 -25.58 -17.31
N TRP A 627 -0.53 -24.76 -17.59
CA TRP A 627 -1.40 -24.12 -16.58
C TRP A 627 -2.65 -24.94 -16.24
N LYS A 628 -3.06 -25.88 -17.11
CA LYS A 628 -4.27 -26.69 -16.89
C LYS A 628 -4.17 -27.57 -15.63
N ASP A 629 -2.96 -27.95 -15.27
CA ASP A 629 -2.67 -28.76 -14.09
C ASP A 629 -2.39 -27.93 -12.83
N LEU A 630 -2.35 -26.59 -12.95
CA LEU A 630 -2.17 -25.73 -11.78
C LEU A 630 -3.49 -25.64 -11.00
N GLU A 631 -3.41 -25.97 -9.73
CA GLU A 631 -4.57 -25.95 -8.86
C GLU A 631 -4.95 -24.50 -8.54
N GLY A 632 -6.12 -24.06 -9.03
CA GLY A 632 -6.80 -22.86 -8.56
C GLY A 632 -7.69 -23.13 -7.35
N GLN A 633 -7.97 -22.09 -6.58
CA GLN A 633 -8.96 -22.15 -5.51
C GLN A 633 -10.36 -22.24 -6.12
N ARG A 634 -11.24 -23.09 -5.61
CA ARG A 634 -12.63 -23.24 -6.11
C ARG A 634 -13.59 -22.47 -5.21
N GLY A 635 -14.39 -21.59 -5.81
CA GLY A 635 -15.38 -20.77 -5.09
C GLY A 635 -14.77 -19.73 -4.16
N GLU A 636 -15.65 -18.90 -3.58
CA GLU A 636 -15.46 -18.18 -2.32
C GLU A 636 -16.53 -18.62 -1.33
#